data_AF-A7SIN8-F1
#
_entry.id   AF-A7SIN8-F1
#
_cell.length_a   1.000
_cell.length_b   1.000
_cell.length_c   1.000
_cell.angle_alpha   90.00
_cell.angle_beta   90.00
_cell.angle_gamma   90.00
#
_symmetry.space_group_name_H-M   'P 1'
#
loop_
_entity.id
_entity.type
_entity.pdbx_description
1 polymer ?
#
loop_
_entity_poly.entity_id
_entity_poly.type
_entity_poly.pdbx_seq_one_letter_code
_entity_poly.pdbx_strand_id
1 'polypeptide(L)'
;MRKPLPWLCFANPFFRSREYNQFEVRDAAKIMRFEKAQVWLSCFERNIVYPAVFMSALTRYAMPLVDKFGVLVAPLLVCIIGLKLIRTAFSDPSRQHVVLVWTLLFFNVDYGASSETFLIDYFFMSIVITKVVELILKIRFIITYIAPWQITWGSAFHAFAQPFSVPHSAMLFFQAIVSSFFSAPLNPLLGSAIFITSYVRPVKFWEKDYNTSRVDHSNTRLSSQLDRNPGSDDNNLNSIFYEHLTRSLQHSLCGDLMLGRWGPVTTGDCFVLASDNLNALVHIIEVGNGLVTFQLRGLEFRGTYCQQREVEAITEGVEDDNGCCCCEPGHIPNMLSLNMAFGQRWLAWQTTSTKYVIEGYSISDNSAASMLQVFDLRKILVTYYVKSVIFYAVRSPKLESWLSNDVIIEQLVHMHDPGYVDVDPCLYHNIDEDYDLHLGGISRSSFMGCYLGWIQHCVSRRSEPVDCSRDSMLVTLCFSLCLLARRALGTASHHQTASLESFLYGLHALFKGDFRITSQKDEWVFADVDFLRKVVAPGVRMSLKLHQDHFSSMDDYDDHAAMYDAIVNHENNMVISHEGDPAWRQAVLANTPSLLALRHVFDDGADEYKIIMLNKRYLSFRVIKVNRECVRGLWAGQLQELIFLRNRNPERGSIQNAKQALRNIINSSCDQPIGYPIYVSPLSTSYADSNPQLTSIVGGPLSFNGIGGFIRKLWTRLRLRCGATCHSGGEPSDDIAPDLSTGSTAYPERYSFRADGSIRSSSYRSSFSRGPRSSLATGPIGIRTSLRATTGTHISKRPSATASLTQPHSASVTTPTLTIGSLPEEPHGRLVQLIDTGQVYDSINLCRPIDVQWPSEQMRIKGGEKFWKDWHPEEGMVGVVVHRWLPNHPDPARRSHVNRTILLVKIEDHYVPVAESGVSDVSCEV
;
A
#
# COMPACT_ATOMS: atom_id res chain seq x y z
N MET A 1 -34.72 1.82 -0.27
CA MET A 1 -34.77 2.59 0.99
C MET A 1 -33.43 2.70 1.72
N ARG A 2 -32.50 1.72 1.57
CA ARG A 2 -31.13 1.80 2.12
C ARG A 2 -30.17 2.70 1.33
N LYS A 3 -30.42 2.90 0.03
CA LYS A 3 -29.60 3.76 -0.83
C LYS A 3 -29.39 5.13 -0.18
N PRO A 4 -28.19 5.73 -0.29
CA PRO A 4 -27.90 7.04 0.30
C PRO A 4 -28.84 8.13 -0.22
N LEU A 5 -29.22 8.05 -1.50
CA LEU A 5 -30.20 8.93 -2.14
C LEU A 5 -31.43 8.11 -2.58
N PRO A 6 -32.40 7.84 -1.68
CA PRO A 6 -33.62 7.13 -2.04
C PRO A 6 -34.37 7.85 -3.18
N TRP A 7 -34.67 7.10 -4.24
CA TRP A 7 -35.37 7.58 -5.45
C TRP A 7 -34.75 8.82 -6.11
N LEU A 8 -33.51 9.18 -5.76
CA LEU A 8 -32.85 10.41 -6.21
C LEU A 8 -33.67 11.68 -5.91
N CYS A 9 -34.43 11.66 -4.81
CA CYS A 9 -35.24 12.80 -4.35
C CYS A 9 -34.94 13.16 -2.90
N PHE A 10 -34.61 12.18 -2.06
CA PHE A 10 -34.28 12.39 -0.66
C PHE A 10 -32.76 12.52 -0.49
N ALA A 11 -32.34 13.45 0.36
CA ALA A 11 -30.92 13.71 0.64
C ALA A 11 -30.30 12.64 1.57
N ASN A 12 -31.13 11.96 2.37
CA ASN A 12 -30.69 11.00 3.36
C ASN A 12 -31.34 9.62 3.21
N PRO A 13 -30.63 8.52 3.55
CA PRO A 13 -31.22 7.19 3.57
C PRO A 13 -32.24 7.03 4.70
N PHE A 14 -33.34 6.32 4.41
CA PHE A 14 -34.37 5.99 5.41
C PHE A 14 -33.86 4.93 6.40
N PHE A 15 -33.16 3.91 5.90
CA PHE A 15 -32.54 2.87 6.73
C PHE A 15 -31.04 3.12 6.82
N ARG A 16 -30.62 3.76 7.90
CA ARG A 16 -29.22 4.08 8.18
C ARG A 16 -28.51 2.88 8.80
N SER A 17 -27.28 2.63 8.37
CA SER A 17 -26.36 1.75 9.08
C SER A 17 -25.89 2.41 10.38
N ARG A 18 -25.34 1.63 11.32
CA ARG A 18 -24.82 2.19 12.58
C ARG A 18 -23.59 3.08 12.33
N GLU A 19 -22.84 2.73 11.30
CA GLU A 19 -21.58 3.34 10.90
C GLU A 19 -21.79 4.65 10.12
N TYR A 20 -23.04 4.98 9.74
CA TYR A 20 -23.37 6.11 8.87
C TYR A 20 -22.76 7.45 9.34
N ASN A 21 -22.77 7.74 10.64
CA ASN A 21 -22.23 8.97 11.22
C ASN A 21 -20.79 8.84 11.76
N GLN A 22 -20.16 7.67 11.67
CA GLN A 22 -18.82 7.46 12.23
C GLN A 22 -17.74 7.93 11.25
N PHE A 23 -16.87 8.84 11.66
CA PHE A 23 -15.75 9.27 10.81
C PHE A 23 -14.80 8.09 10.53
N GLU A 24 -14.37 7.38 11.58
CA GLU A 24 -13.58 6.16 11.48
C GLU A 24 -14.33 4.96 12.05
N VAL A 25 -14.19 3.81 11.38
CA VAL A 25 -14.78 2.55 11.79
C VAL A 25 -13.73 1.70 12.51
N ARG A 26 -14.03 1.25 13.73
CA ARG A 26 -13.12 0.45 14.56
C ARG A 26 -13.39 -1.06 14.52
N ASP A 27 -14.62 -1.45 14.21
CA ASP A 27 -15.09 -2.83 14.26
C ASP A 27 -15.79 -3.23 12.95
N ALA A 28 -15.98 -4.53 12.75
CA ALA A 28 -16.82 -5.04 11.66
C ALA A 28 -18.25 -4.44 11.72
N ALA A 29 -18.84 -4.21 10.54
CA ALA A 29 -20.18 -3.60 10.42
C ALA A 29 -21.25 -4.37 11.22
N LYS A 30 -22.03 -3.68 12.06
CA LYS A 30 -23.05 -4.33 12.90
C LYS A 30 -24.28 -4.69 12.08
N ILE A 31 -24.80 -5.90 12.32
CA ILE A 31 -26.02 -6.40 11.67
C ILE A 31 -27.25 -5.62 12.18
N MET A 32 -27.96 -4.98 11.27
CA MET A 32 -29.17 -4.21 11.56
C MET A 32 -30.43 -5.07 11.48
N ARG A 33 -31.51 -4.66 12.18
CA ARG A 33 -32.78 -5.41 12.19
C ARG A 33 -33.41 -5.54 10.80
N PHE A 34 -33.31 -4.49 9.97
CA PHE A 34 -33.82 -4.51 8.60
C PHE A 34 -33.00 -5.43 7.69
N GLU A 35 -31.70 -5.63 7.93
CA GLU A 35 -30.88 -6.59 7.18
C GLU A 35 -31.33 -8.02 7.51
N LYS A 36 -31.62 -8.31 8.78
CA LYS A 36 -32.21 -9.59 9.18
C LYS A 36 -33.55 -9.81 8.50
N ALA A 37 -34.42 -8.80 8.51
CA ALA A 37 -35.72 -8.88 7.84
C ALA A 37 -35.58 -9.15 6.33
N GLN A 38 -34.66 -8.46 5.66
CA GLN A 38 -34.36 -8.69 4.24
C GLN A 38 -33.95 -10.13 3.98
N VAL A 39 -33.01 -10.68 4.76
CA VAL A 39 -32.54 -12.06 4.61
C VAL A 39 -33.68 -13.06 4.82
N TRP A 40 -34.48 -12.89 5.87
CA TRP A 40 -35.61 -13.78 6.15
C TRP A 40 -36.69 -13.72 5.07
N LEU A 41 -37.06 -12.51 4.63
CA LEU A 41 -38.03 -12.32 3.56
C LEU A 41 -37.55 -12.90 2.23
N SER A 42 -36.29 -12.63 1.84
CA SER A 42 -35.71 -13.21 0.63
C SER A 42 -35.55 -14.73 0.73
N CYS A 43 -35.27 -15.27 1.93
CA CYS A 43 -35.24 -16.71 2.16
C CYS A 43 -36.65 -17.34 1.98
N PHE A 44 -37.69 -16.71 2.54
CA PHE A 44 -39.07 -17.16 2.38
C PHE A 44 -39.55 -17.08 0.93
N GLU A 45 -39.28 -15.95 0.26
CA GLU A 45 -39.63 -15.70 -1.14
C GLU A 45 -38.97 -16.75 -2.06
N ARG A 46 -37.66 -16.95 -1.91
CA ARG A 46 -36.87 -17.85 -2.76
C ARG A 46 -37.16 -19.33 -2.52
N ASN A 47 -37.32 -19.75 -1.27
CA ASN A 47 -37.43 -21.18 -0.93
C ASN A 47 -38.87 -21.69 -0.83
N ILE A 48 -39.85 -20.80 -0.62
CA ILE A 48 -41.26 -21.20 -0.41
C ILE A 48 -42.14 -20.62 -1.52
N VAL A 49 -42.16 -19.29 -1.68
CA VAL A 49 -43.13 -18.63 -2.58
C VAL A 49 -42.90 -19.02 -4.04
N TYR A 50 -41.70 -18.79 -4.59
CA TYR A 50 -41.43 -19.08 -6.00
C TYR A 50 -41.55 -20.58 -6.33
N PRO A 51 -40.95 -21.50 -5.56
CA PRO A 51 -41.12 -22.93 -5.83
C PRO A 51 -42.59 -23.38 -5.74
N ALA A 52 -43.38 -22.88 -4.79
CA ALA A 52 -44.80 -23.23 -4.69
C ALA A 52 -45.61 -22.74 -5.91
N VAL A 53 -45.38 -21.49 -6.33
CA VAL A 53 -46.04 -20.92 -7.52
C VAL A 53 -45.66 -21.69 -8.77
N PHE A 54 -44.37 -21.98 -8.97
CA PHE A 54 -43.90 -22.69 -10.16
C PHE A 54 -44.31 -24.17 -10.16
N MET A 55 -44.28 -24.86 -9.03
CA MET A 55 -44.78 -26.23 -8.93
C MET A 55 -46.29 -26.32 -9.20
N SER A 56 -47.06 -25.37 -8.67
CA SER A 56 -48.50 -25.27 -8.97
C SER A 56 -48.74 -25.02 -10.46
N ALA A 57 -48.00 -24.09 -11.07
CA ALA A 57 -48.09 -23.83 -12.51
C ALA A 57 -47.68 -25.05 -13.36
N LEU A 58 -46.57 -25.70 -13.04
CA LEU A 58 -46.10 -26.92 -13.73
C LEU A 58 -47.15 -28.02 -13.64
N THR A 59 -47.77 -28.22 -12.47
CA THR A 59 -48.80 -29.26 -12.27
C THR A 59 -50.09 -28.93 -13.03
N ARG A 60 -50.55 -27.67 -12.99
CA ARG A 60 -51.81 -27.25 -13.60
C ARG A 60 -51.75 -27.21 -15.12
N TYR A 61 -50.63 -26.78 -15.69
CA TYR A 61 -50.48 -26.55 -17.13
C TYR A 61 -49.78 -27.69 -17.88
N ALA A 62 -49.33 -28.75 -17.21
CA ALA A 62 -48.69 -29.90 -17.88
C ALA A 62 -49.62 -30.61 -18.87
N MET A 63 -50.81 -31.04 -18.44
CA MET A 63 -51.76 -31.76 -19.31
C MET A 63 -52.25 -30.91 -20.51
N PRO A 64 -52.66 -29.63 -20.32
CA PRO A 64 -52.99 -28.76 -21.45
C PRO A 64 -51.85 -28.59 -22.46
N LEU A 65 -50.59 -28.63 -22.00
CA LEU A 65 -49.43 -28.55 -22.88
C LEU A 65 -49.27 -29.82 -23.72
N VAL A 66 -49.51 -31.00 -23.11
CA VAL A 66 -49.47 -32.31 -23.80
C VAL A 66 -50.56 -32.40 -24.85
N ASP A 67 -51.77 -31.93 -24.55
CA ASP A 67 -52.89 -31.94 -25.49
C ASP A 67 -52.59 -31.09 -26.74
N LYS A 68 -51.83 -29.99 -26.58
CA LYS A 68 -51.52 -29.05 -27.67
C LYS A 68 -50.27 -29.41 -28.47
N PHE A 69 -49.18 -29.78 -27.80
CA PHE A 69 -47.87 -30.02 -28.43
C PHE A 69 -47.53 -31.50 -28.60
N GLY A 70 -48.40 -32.39 -28.11
CA GLY A 70 -48.22 -33.83 -28.18
C GLY A 70 -47.33 -34.40 -27.07
N VAL A 71 -47.34 -35.72 -26.96
CA VAL A 71 -46.71 -36.49 -25.86
C VAL A 71 -45.18 -36.39 -25.83
N LEU A 72 -44.54 -36.06 -26.95
CA LEU A 72 -43.07 -35.98 -27.04
C LEU A 72 -42.53 -34.58 -26.76
N VAL A 73 -43.16 -33.53 -27.28
CA VAL A 73 -42.64 -32.15 -27.22
C VAL A 73 -43.03 -31.47 -25.91
N ALA A 74 -44.22 -31.74 -25.38
CA ALA A 74 -44.70 -31.09 -24.17
C ALA A 74 -43.84 -31.41 -22.93
N PRO A 75 -43.45 -32.67 -22.64
CA PRO A 75 -42.57 -32.94 -21.50
C PRO A 75 -41.22 -32.25 -21.62
N LEU A 76 -40.64 -32.19 -22.82
CA LEU A 76 -39.39 -31.47 -23.08
C LEU A 76 -39.52 -29.97 -22.77
N LEU A 77 -40.61 -29.34 -23.21
CA LEU A 77 -40.91 -27.93 -22.91
C LEU A 77 -41.09 -27.70 -21.41
N VAL A 78 -41.86 -28.56 -20.73
CA VAL A 78 -42.05 -28.47 -19.26
C VAL A 78 -40.71 -28.60 -18.54
N CYS A 79 -39.83 -29.52 -18.94
CA CYS A 79 -38.49 -29.66 -18.35
C CYS A 79 -37.62 -28.42 -18.57
N ILE A 80 -37.56 -27.89 -19.79
CA ILE A 80 -36.74 -26.69 -20.11
C ILE A 80 -37.25 -25.46 -19.35
N ILE A 81 -38.57 -25.24 -19.38
CA ILE A 81 -39.20 -24.10 -18.70
C ILE A 81 -39.05 -24.26 -17.19
N GLY A 82 -39.36 -25.43 -16.64
CA GLY A 82 -39.23 -25.73 -15.22
C GLY A 82 -37.81 -25.51 -14.70
N LEU A 83 -36.80 -26.01 -15.42
CA LEU A 83 -35.39 -25.79 -15.06
C LEU A 83 -35.02 -24.30 -15.07
N LYS A 84 -35.46 -23.55 -16.10
CA LYS A 84 -35.20 -22.11 -16.18
C LYS A 84 -35.87 -21.35 -15.04
N LEU A 85 -37.15 -21.61 -14.76
CA LEU A 85 -37.93 -20.96 -13.69
C LEU A 85 -37.30 -21.17 -12.32
N ILE A 86 -36.93 -22.41 -12.01
CA ILE A 86 -36.28 -22.76 -10.74
C ILE A 86 -34.92 -22.08 -10.66
N ARG A 87 -34.09 -22.17 -11.72
CA ARG A 87 -32.77 -21.52 -11.75
C ARG A 87 -32.89 -20.02 -11.52
N THR A 88 -33.81 -19.33 -12.20
CA THR A 88 -33.97 -17.87 -12.08
C THR A 88 -34.52 -17.46 -10.72
N ALA A 89 -35.38 -18.27 -10.10
CA ALA A 89 -35.85 -18.06 -8.73
C ALA A 89 -34.70 -18.02 -7.71
N PHE A 90 -33.73 -18.93 -7.87
CA PHE A 90 -32.61 -19.04 -6.94
C PHE A 90 -31.48 -18.05 -7.25
N SER A 91 -31.23 -17.71 -8.52
CA SER A 91 -30.12 -16.83 -8.93
C SER A 91 -30.45 -15.33 -8.87
N ASP A 92 -31.67 -14.92 -9.23
CA ASP A 92 -32.08 -13.50 -9.24
C ASP A 92 -33.55 -13.33 -8.81
N PRO A 93 -33.86 -13.53 -7.51
CA PRO A 93 -35.21 -13.38 -6.98
C PRO A 93 -35.73 -11.95 -7.15
N SER A 94 -34.83 -10.96 -7.14
CA SER A 94 -35.17 -9.54 -7.19
C SER A 94 -35.85 -9.09 -8.49
N ARG A 95 -35.74 -9.85 -9.58
CA ARG A 95 -36.43 -9.53 -10.84
C ARG A 95 -37.66 -10.39 -11.10
N GLN A 96 -37.81 -11.53 -10.40
CA GLN A 96 -38.87 -12.47 -10.70
C GLN A 96 -40.27 -11.89 -10.43
N HIS A 97 -40.43 -11.05 -9.41
CA HIS A 97 -41.70 -10.38 -9.13
C HIS A 97 -42.12 -9.43 -10.25
N VAL A 98 -41.17 -8.70 -10.86
CA VAL A 98 -41.45 -7.81 -12.01
C VAL A 98 -41.91 -8.65 -13.20
N VAL A 99 -41.21 -9.75 -13.50
CA VAL A 99 -41.60 -10.66 -14.59
C VAL A 99 -42.99 -11.24 -14.34
N LEU A 100 -43.28 -11.69 -13.12
CA LEU A 100 -44.56 -12.28 -12.76
C LEU A 100 -45.71 -11.28 -12.90
N VAL A 101 -45.58 -10.07 -12.36
CA VAL A 101 -46.61 -9.03 -12.45
C VAL A 101 -46.86 -8.64 -13.90
N TRP A 102 -45.81 -8.40 -14.69
CA TRP A 102 -45.97 -8.04 -16.10
C TRP A 102 -46.56 -9.18 -16.94
N THR A 103 -46.23 -10.44 -16.65
CA THR A 103 -46.84 -11.58 -17.32
C THR A 103 -48.34 -11.62 -17.06
N LEU A 104 -48.77 -11.45 -15.80
CA LEU A 104 -50.18 -11.46 -15.44
C LEU A 104 -50.95 -10.28 -16.03
N LEU A 105 -50.39 -9.06 -16.00
CA LEU A 105 -51.05 -7.89 -16.57
C LEU A 105 -51.16 -8.00 -18.10
N PHE A 106 -50.05 -8.34 -18.77
CA PHE A 106 -50.03 -8.38 -20.22
C PHE A 106 -50.95 -9.45 -20.79
N PHE A 107 -50.92 -10.67 -20.26
CA PHE A 107 -51.68 -11.79 -20.81
C PHE A 107 -53.08 -11.95 -20.23
N ASN A 108 -53.39 -11.47 -19.02
CA ASN A 108 -54.77 -11.56 -18.52
C ASN A 108 -55.60 -10.30 -18.80
N VAL A 109 -54.97 -9.13 -18.96
CA VAL A 109 -55.68 -7.85 -19.13
C VAL A 109 -55.59 -7.34 -20.56
N ASP A 110 -54.38 -7.12 -21.07
CA ASP A 110 -54.20 -6.38 -22.33
C ASP A 110 -54.32 -7.28 -23.58
N TYR A 111 -53.71 -8.47 -23.55
CA TYR A 111 -53.57 -9.39 -24.68
C TYR A 111 -53.93 -10.83 -24.30
N GLY A 112 -55.17 -11.04 -23.86
CA GLY A 112 -55.72 -12.37 -23.52
C GLY A 112 -55.74 -13.36 -24.68
N ALA A 113 -55.93 -12.89 -25.91
CA ALA A 113 -56.04 -13.75 -27.09
C ALA A 113 -54.71 -14.40 -27.52
N SER A 114 -53.56 -13.87 -27.10
CA SER A 114 -52.24 -14.43 -27.40
C SER A 114 -51.65 -15.26 -26.25
N SER A 115 -52.34 -15.34 -25.12
CA SER A 115 -51.93 -16.18 -24.00
C SER A 115 -52.06 -17.65 -24.38
N GLU A 116 -50.98 -18.39 -24.16
CA GLU A 116 -50.93 -19.82 -24.43
C GLU A 116 -51.15 -20.60 -23.14
N THR A 117 -50.10 -20.62 -22.31
CA THR A 117 -50.13 -21.13 -20.95
C THR A 117 -49.23 -20.23 -20.13
N PHE A 118 -49.52 -20.08 -18.84
CA PHE A 118 -48.70 -19.25 -17.95
C PHE A 118 -47.20 -19.60 -18.01
N LEU A 119 -46.85 -20.89 -18.21
CA LEU A 119 -45.46 -21.35 -18.33
C LEU A 119 -44.74 -20.77 -19.56
N ILE A 120 -45.40 -20.83 -20.72
CA ILE A 120 -44.87 -20.30 -21.99
C ILE A 120 -44.81 -18.77 -21.91
N ASP A 121 -45.90 -18.17 -21.46
CA ASP A 121 -46.07 -16.72 -21.33
C ASP A 121 -44.98 -16.13 -20.42
N TYR A 122 -44.76 -16.72 -19.25
CA TYR A 122 -43.71 -16.33 -18.32
C TYR A 122 -42.32 -16.52 -18.92
N PHE A 123 -42.07 -17.63 -19.62
CA PHE A 123 -40.77 -17.91 -20.22
C PHE A 123 -40.36 -16.83 -21.23
N PHE A 124 -41.29 -16.40 -22.09
CA PHE A 124 -41.06 -15.35 -23.07
C PHE A 124 -41.00 -13.98 -22.41
N MET A 125 -41.90 -13.66 -21.48
CA MET A 125 -41.86 -12.39 -20.75
C MET A 125 -40.59 -12.20 -19.95
N SER A 126 -40.03 -13.27 -19.39
CA SER A 126 -38.71 -13.25 -18.73
C SER A 126 -37.60 -12.78 -19.69
N ILE A 127 -37.62 -13.25 -20.94
CA ILE A 127 -36.67 -12.82 -21.98
C ILE A 127 -36.94 -11.36 -22.37
N VAL A 128 -38.19 -11.00 -22.64
CA VAL A 128 -38.59 -9.64 -23.05
C VAL A 128 -38.19 -8.62 -22.00
N ILE A 129 -38.53 -8.84 -20.72
CA ILE A 129 -38.16 -7.92 -19.63
C ILE A 129 -36.64 -7.79 -19.50
N THR A 130 -35.89 -8.90 -19.64
CA THR A 130 -34.41 -8.85 -19.60
C THR A 130 -33.84 -7.98 -20.72
N LYS A 131 -34.39 -8.10 -21.94
CA LYS A 131 -33.97 -7.32 -23.11
C LYS A 131 -34.42 -5.86 -23.03
N VAL A 132 -35.60 -5.58 -22.50
CA VAL A 132 -36.08 -4.21 -22.26
C VAL A 132 -35.21 -3.50 -21.22
N VAL A 133 -34.82 -4.19 -20.13
CA VAL A 133 -33.89 -3.62 -19.15
C VAL A 133 -32.53 -3.33 -19.78
N GLU A 134 -32.02 -4.23 -20.62
CA GLU A 134 -30.77 -3.98 -21.37
C GLU A 134 -30.89 -2.75 -22.30
N LEU A 135 -32.00 -2.62 -23.03
CA LEU A 135 -32.29 -1.49 -23.88
C LEU A 135 -32.35 -0.17 -23.08
N ILE A 136 -33.03 -0.17 -21.93
CA ILE A 136 -33.10 0.99 -21.04
C ILE A 136 -31.69 1.41 -20.56
N LEU A 137 -30.83 0.44 -20.22
CA LEU A 137 -29.46 0.73 -19.80
C LEU A 137 -28.62 1.33 -20.95
N LYS A 138 -28.81 0.85 -22.19
CA LYS A 138 -28.16 1.42 -23.38
C LYS A 138 -28.65 2.82 -23.70
N ILE A 139 -29.97 3.04 -23.65
CA ILE A 139 -30.57 4.36 -23.87
C ILE A 139 -30.07 5.35 -22.81
N ARG A 140 -30.04 4.95 -21.54
CA ARG A 140 -29.46 5.78 -20.46
C ARG A 140 -28.01 6.13 -20.74
N PHE A 141 -27.21 5.16 -21.17
CA PHE A 141 -25.82 5.41 -21.54
C PHE A 141 -25.71 6.43 -22.69
N ILE A 142 -26.44 6.24 -23.78
CA ILE A 142 -26.45 7.15 -24.94
C ILE A 142 -26.85 8.57 -24.51
N ILE A 143 -27.96 8.70 -23.80
CA ILE A 143 -28.50 10.00 -23.35
C ILE A 143 -27.51 10.71 -22.40
N THR A 144 -26.96 9.98 -21.42
CA THR A 144 -25.97 10.54 -20.50
C THR A 144 -24.71 10.99 -21.23
N TYR A 145 -24.22 10.18 -22.18
CA TYR A 145 -22.98 10.45 -22.90
C TYR A 145 -23.10 11.60 -23.92
N ILE A 146 -24.27 11.78 -24.54
CA ILE A 146 -24.53 12.83 -25.55
C ILE A 146 -25.01 14.15 -24.92
N ALA A 147 -25.21 14.27 -23.60
CA ALA A 147 -25.77 15.51 -23.04
C ALA A 147 -24.96 16.78 -23.38
N PRO A 148 -25.57 17.77 -24.05
CA PRO A 148 -24.83 18.95 -24.51
C PRO A 148 -24.35 19.86 -23.38
N TRP A 149 -25.03 19.89 -22.23
CA TRP A 149 -24.64 20.71 -21.06
C TRP A 149 -23.56 20.05 -20.18
N GLN A 150 -23.12 18.85 -20.51
CA GLN A 150 -22.16 18.08 -19.70
C GLN A 150 -20.83 17.84 -20.39
N ILE A 151 -20.73 18.15 -21.69
CA ILE A 151 -19.53 17.93 -22.48
C ILE A 151 -18.62 19.14 -22.37
N THR A 152 -17.45 18.91 -21.81
CA THR A 152 -16.29 19.77 -21.98
C THR A 152 -15.82 19.62 -23.42
N TRP A 153 -15.95 20.69 -24.23
CA TRP A 153 -15.51 20.68 -25.63
C TRP A 153 -13.99 20.57 -25.71
N GLY A 154 -13.48 19.33 -25.69
CA GLY A 154 -12.04 19.05 -25.73
C GLY A 154 -11.43 19.11 -27.13
N SER A 155 -12.24 19.06 -28.20
CA SER A 155 -11.77 19.17 -29.58
C SER A 155 -12.83 19.72 -30.54
N ALA A 156 -12.38 20.31 -31.65
CA ALA A 156 -13.26 20.80 -32.72
C ALA A 156 -14.10 19.67 -33.34
N PHE A 157 -13.59 18.43 -33.40
CA PHE A 157 -14.35 17.28 -33.89
C PHE A 157 -15.57 16.99 -33.01
N HIS A 158 -15.44 17.07 -31.68
CA HIS A 158 -16.58 16.91 -30.78
C HIS A 158 -17.62 18.03 -30.99
N ALA A 159 -17.16 19.26 -31.23
CA ALA A 159 -18.03 20.40 -31.56
C ALA A 159 -18.90 20.17 -32.80
N PHE A 160 -18.37 19.51 -33.83
CA PHE A 160 -19.12 19.19 -35.05
C PHE A 160 -19.96 17.91 -34.93
N ALA A 161 -19.39 16.81 -34.40
CA ALA A 161 -20.07 15.51 -34.36
C ALA A 161 -21.37 15.52 -33.55
N GLN A 162 -21.48 16.42 -32.58
CA GLN A 162 -22.61 16.54 -31.68
C GLN A 162 -23.90 17.00 -32.39
N PRO A 163 -23.95 18.15 -33.09
CA PRO A 163 -25.09 18.51 -33.95
C PRO A 163 -25.45 17.44 -34.99
N PHE A 164 -24.45 16.80 -35.60
CA PHE A 164 -24.67 15.75 -36.59
C PHE A 164 -25.28 14.47 -36.00
N SER A 165 -25.13 14.21 -34.70
CA SER A 165 -25.78 13.06 -34.05
C SER A 165 -27.31 13.18 -33.97
N VAL A 166 -27.85 14.41 -33.98
CA VAL A 166 -29.30 14.66 -33.82
C VAL A 166 -30.13 14.12 -35.00
N PRO A 167 -29.78 14.39 -36.27
CA PRO A 167 -30.43 13.73 -37.42
C PRO A 167 -30.32 12.20 -37.40
N HIS A 168 -29.25 11.65 -36.83
CA HIS A 168 -29.03 10.20 -36.73
C HIS A 168 -29.69 9.56 -35.50
N SER A 169 -30.45 10.31 -34.70
CA SER A 169 -31.12 9.79 -33.48
C SER A 169 -32.03 8.60 -33.74
N ALA A 170 -32.78 8.58 -34.85
CA ALA A 170 -33.62 7.44 -35.24
C ALA A 170 -32.79 6.19 -35.55
N MET A 171 -31.67 6.36 -36.25
CA MET A 171 -30.72 5.28 -36.54
C MET A 171 -30.05 4.76 -35.27
N LEU A 172 -29.66 5.65 -34.35
CA LEU A 172 -29.09 5.28 -33.05
C LEU A 172 -30.09 4.48 -32.20
N PHE A 173 -31.36 4.87 -32.20
CA PHE A 173 -32.41 4.12 -31.48
C PHE A 173 -32.64 2.74 -32.09
N PHE A 174 -32.72 2.64 -33.43
CA PHE A 174 -32.80 1.36 -34.12
C PHE A 174 -31.59 0.47 -33.82
N GLN A 175 -30.38 1.03 -33.87
CA GLN A 175 -29.17 0.33 -33.48
C GLN A 175 -29.22 -0.13 -32.03
N ALA A 176 -29.74 0.67 -31.10
CA ALA A 176 -29.89 0.27 -29.71
C ALA A 176 -30.85 -0.91 -29.53
N ILE A 177 -31.94 -0.98 -30.31
CA ILE A 177 -32.84 -2.13 -30.33
C ILE A 177 -32.12 -3.37 -30.85
N VAL A 178 -31.47 -3.29 -32.02
CA VAL A 178 -30.74 -4.42 -32.64
C VAL A 178 -29.62 -4.91 -31.72
N SER A 179 -28.86 -3.96 -31.17
CA SER A 179 -27.80 -4.23 -30.20
C SER A 179 -28.33 -4.94 -28.94
N SER A 180 -29.49 -4.52 -28.41
CA SER A 180 -30.12 -5.18 -27.25
C SER A 180 -30.61 -6.59 -27.59
N PHE A 181 -31.16 -6.79 -28.78
CA PHE A 181 -31.59 -8.11 -29.24
C PHE A 181 -30.43 -9.12 -29.22
N PHE A 182 -29.28 -8.76 -29.82
CA PHE A 182 -28.08 -9.61 -29.84
C PHE A 182 -27.22 -9.54 -28.57
N SER A 183 -27.58 -8.70 -27.60
CA SER A 183 -26.74 -8.35 -26.44
C SER A 183 -25.32 -7.88 -26.79
N ALA A 184 -25.18 -7.24 -27.95
CA ALA A 184 -23.95 -6.61 -28.41
C ALA A 184 -23.72 -5.27 -27.67
N PRO A 185 -22.48 -4.88 -27.33
CA PRO A 185 -22.21 -3.56 -26.77
C PRO A 185 -22.41 -2.45 -27.80
N LEU A 186 -22.84 -1.26 -27.37
CA LEU A 186 -22.74 -0.03 -28.16
C LEU A 186 -21.52 0.76 -27.72
N ASN A 187 -20.64 1.12 -28.65
CA ASN A 187 -19.45 1.90 -28.34
C ASN A 187 -19.46 3.26 -29.04
N PRO A 188 -19.01 4.34 -28.36
CA PRO A 188 -18.85 5.65 -28.98
C PRO A 188 -17.63 5.63 -29.90
N LEU A 189 -17.84 5.92 -31.19
CA LEU A 189 -16.77 5.93 -32.19
C LEU A 189 -15.77 7.05 -31.87
N LEU A 190 -14.50 6.71 -31.61
CA LEU A 190 -13.44 7.67 -31.24
C LEU A 190 -13.83 8.61 -30.08
N GLY A 191 -14.70 8.12 -29.19
CA GLY A 191 -15.26 8.93 -28.10
C GLY A 191 -16.28 9.99 -28.53
N SER A 192 -16.73 10.03 -29.78
CA SER A 192 -17.75 10.98 -30.26
C SER A 192 -19.19 10.63 -29.83
N ALA A 193 -20.13 11.50 -30.17
CA ALA A 193 -21.58 11.30 -29.98
C ALA A 193 -22.19 10.25 -30.93
N ILE A 194 -21.41 9.67 -31.85
CA ILE A 194 -21.87 8.63 -32.78
C ILE A 194 -21.59 7.27 -32.17
N PHE A 195 -22.64 6.46 -31.97
CA PHE A 195 -22.50 5.08 -31.50
C PHE A 195 -22.50 4.10 -32.66
N ILE A 196 -21.71 3.03 -32.51
CA ILE A 196 -21.70 1.88 -33.42
C ILE A 196 -21.97 0.62 -32.59
N THR A 197 -22.56 -0.39 -33.22
CA THR A 197 -22.74 -1.71 -32.62
C THR A 197 -21.44 -2.49 -32.72
N SER A 198 -20.91 -2.93 -31.58
CA SER A 198 -19.73 -3.77 -31.50
C SER A 198 -20.08 -5.26 -31.69
N TYR A 199 -19.07 -6.14 -31.72
CA TYR A 199 -19.28 -7.58 -31.81
C TYR A 199 -19.92 -8.14 -30.53
N VAL A 200 -20.74 -9.18 -30.69
CA VAL A 200 -21.32 -9.93 -29.55
C VAL A 200 -20.20 -10.55 -28.75
N ARG A 201 -20.22 -10.37 -27.43
CA ARG A 201 -19.19 -10.87 -26.51
C ARG A 201 -19.79 -11.36 -25.20
N PRO A 202 -19.23 -12.44 -24.60
CA PRO A 202 -19.69 -12.96 -23.32
C PRO A 202 -19.45 -11.96 -22.18
N VAL A 203 -20.17 -12.15 -21.07
CA VAL A 203 -19.96 -11.40 -19.82
C VAL A 203 -18.66 -11.82 -19.15
N LYS A 204 -18.31 -13.11 -19.20
CA LYS A 204 -17.00 -13.63 -18.78
C LYS A 204 -15.93 -13.15 -19.76
N PHE A 205 -14.85 -12.62 -19.25
CA PHE A 205 -13.65 -12.33 -20.03
C PHE A 205 -12.72 -13.54 -20.04
N TRP A 206 -11.96 -13.69 -21.12
CA TRP A 206 -10.89 -14.68 -21.17
C TRP A 206 -9.81 -14.25 -20.19
N GLU A 207 -9.55 -15.08 -19.19
CA GLU A 207 -8.43 -14.87 -18.27
C GLU A 207 -7.14 -15.00 -19.07
N LYS A 208 -6.32 -13.94 -19.06
CA LYS A 208 -4.89 -14.15 -19.19
C LYS A 208 -4.43 -14.69 -17.84
N ASP A 209 -3.55 -15.69 -17.81
CA ASP A 209 -2.99 -16.19 -16.55
C ASP A 209 -2.16 -15.07 -15.89
N TYR A 210 -2.82 -14.23 -15.08
CA TYR A 210 -2.20 -13.16 -14.31
C TYR A 210 -1.57 -13.70 -13.03
N ASN A 211 -1.04 -14.94 -13.05
CA ASN A 211 -0.28 -15.45 -11.91
C ASN A 211 0.76 -14.39 -11.56
N THR A 212 0.65 -13.84 -10.35
CA THR A 212 1.60 -12.88 -9.77
C THR A 212 2.88 -13.60 -9.39
N SER A 213 3.39 -14.47 -10.28
CA SER A 213 4.75 -14.94 -10.20
C SER A 213 5.63 -13.72 -10.35
N ARG A 214 6.44 -13.45 -9.33
CA ARG A 214 7.53 -12.50 -9.38
C ARG A 214 8.24 -12.71 -10.71
N VAL A 215 8.34 -11.66 -11.51
CA VAL A 215 9.15 -11.66 -12.72
C VAL A 215 10.58 -11.93 -12.25
N ASP A 216 11.04 -13.15 -12.45
CA ASP A 216 12.35 -13.57 -11.98
C ASP A 216 13.39 -12.87 -12.85
N HIS A 217 14.13 -11.93 -12.25
CA HIS A 217 15.09 -11.08 -12.97
C HIS A 217 16.30 -11.87 -13.49
N SER A 218 16.46 -13.11 -13.03
CA SER A 218 17.44 -14.07 -13.54
C SER A 218 17.19 -14.47 -14.99
N ASN A 219 15.93 -14.40 -15.48
CA ASN A 219 15.53 -14.95 -16.78
C ASN A 219 14.84 -13.93 -17.72
N THR A 220 14.77 -12.65 -17.35
CA THR A 220 14.23 -11.61 -18.24
C THR A 220 15.30 -11.03 -19.16
N ARG A 221 14.97 -10.84 -20.46
CA ARG A 221 15.86 -10.19 -21.41
C ARG A 221 16.23 -8.78 -20.91
N LEU A 222 17.50 -8.40 -21.01
CA LEU A 222 18.00 -7.08 -20.62
C LEU A 222 17.19 -5.92 -21.23
N SER A 223 16.68 -6.08 -22.45
CA SER A 223 15.80 -5.08 -23.10
C SER A 223 14.51 -4.82 -22.32
N SER A 224 13.91 -5.85 -21.72
CA SER A 224 12.72 -5.70 -20.85
C SER A 224 13.03 -5.09 -19.49
N GLN A 225 14.30 -5.07 -19.08
CA GLN A 225 14.77 -4.37 -17.89
C GLN A 225 15.11 -2.90 -18.22
N LEU A 226 15.56 -2.61 -19.45
CA LEU A 226 15.91 -1.27 -19.92
C LEU A 226 14.69 -0.43 -20.34
N ASP A 227 13.67 -1.07 -20.93
CA ASP A 227 12.38 -0.44 -21.31
C ASP A 227 11.44 -0.25 -20.09
N ARG A 228 11.93 -0.55 -18.89
CA ARG A 228 11.11 -0.55 -17.67
C ARG A 228 11.00 0.88 -17.17
N ASN A 229 9.78 1.44 -17.23
CA ASN A 229 9.48 2.69 -16.55
C ASN A 229 9.81 2.53 -15.04
N PRO A 230 10.54 3.48 -14.43
CA PRO A 230 10.89 3.44 -13.01
C PRO A 230 9.69 3.23 -12.07
N GLY A 231 8.47 3.65 -12.47
CA GLY A 231 7.23 3.44 -11.72
C GLY A 231 6.59 2.04 -11.83
N SER A 232 7.15 1.09 -12.59
CA SER A 232 6.59 -0.27 -12.69
C SER A 232 6.83 -1.11 -11.43
N ASP A 233 7.88 -0.82 -10.67
CA ASP A 233 8.20 -1.49 -9.41
C ASP A 233 7.23 -1.07 -8.32
N ASP A 234 6.90 0.24 -8.23
CA ASP A 234 5.88 0.76 -7.30
C ASP A 234 4.51 0.15 -7.55
N ASN A 235 4.11 0.00 -8.82
CA ASN A 235 2.85 -0.65 -9.17
C ASN A 235 2.84 -2.12 -8.71
N ASN A 236 3.95 -2.83 -8.83
CA ASN A 236 4.03 -4.20 -8.32
C ASN A 236 3.93 -4.25 -6.78
N LEU A 237 4.59 -3.33 -6.07
CA LEU A 237 4.50 -3.23 -4.60
C LEU A 237 3.06 -2.97 -4.14
N ASN A 238 2.37 -2.07 -4.83
CA ASN A 238 1.00 -1.68 -4.52
C ASN A 238 -0.05 -2.76 -4.88
N SER A 239 0.30 -3.72 -5.74
CA SER A 239 -0.61 -4.81 -6.15
C SER A 239 -1.03 -5.72 -4.99
N ILE A 240 -0.17 -5.87 -3.96
CA ILE A 240 -0.42 -6.74 -2.81
C ILE A 240 -1.64 -6.32 -2.00
N PHE A 241 -1.92 -5.02 -1.94
CA PHE A 241 -3.08 -4.47 -1.22
C PHE A 241 -4.40 -4.90 -1.87
N TYR A 242 -4.43 -4.92 -3.20
CA TYR A 242 -5.59 -5.37 -3.95
C TYR A 242 -5.74 -6.90 -3.91
N GLU A 243 -4.64 -7.65 -3.82
CA GLU A 243 -4.67 -9.09 -3.58
C GLU A 243 -5.28 -9.41 -2.20
N HIS A 244 -4.83 -8.71 -1.16
CA HIS A 244 -5.41 -8.81 0.19
C HIS A 244 -6.90 -8.46 0.19
N LEU A 245 -7.27 -7.33 -0.42
CA LEU A 245 -8.67 -6.91 -0.57
C LEU A 245 -9.52 -7.95 -1.32
N THR A 246 -8.96 -8.61 -2.33
CA THR A 246 -9.63 -9.68 -3.09
C THR A 246 -9.93 -10.87 -2.19
N ARG A 247 -8.99 -11.28 -1.32
CA ARG A 247 -9.23 -12.36 -0.34
C ARG A 247 -10.27 -11.96 0.70
N SER A 248 -10.23 -10.73 1.22
CA SER A 248 -11.25 -10.22 2.14
C SER A 248 -12.65 -10.25 1.50
N LEU A 249 -12.77 -9.79 0.24
CA LEU A 249 -14.01 -9.87 -0.52
C LEU A 249 -14.43 -11.31 -0.82
N GLN A 250 -13.48 -12.22 -1.08
CA GLN A 250 -13.79 -13.63 -1.27
C GLN A 250 -14.49 -14.22 -0.04
N HIS A 251 -14.08 -13.83 1.17
CA HIS A 251 -14.72 -14.28 2.40
C HIS A 251 -16.08 -13.60 2.68
N SER A 252 -16.23 -12.30 2.38
CA SER A 252 -17.43 -11.54 2.83
C SER A 252 -18.50 -11.28 1.75
N LEU A 253 -18.11 -11.12 0.47
CA LEU A 253 -18.93 -10.49 -0.57
C LEU A 253 -20.29 -11.16 -0.75
N CYS A 254 -20.35 -12.48 -0.92
CA CYS A 254 -21.63 -13.17 -1.15
C CYS A 254 -22.62 -12.93 0.00
N GLY A 255 -22.14 -13.00 1.25
CA GLY A 255 -22.97 -12.70 2.42
C GLY A 255 -23.41 -11.24 2.48
N ASP A 256 -22.53 -10.30 2.14
CA ASP A 256 -22.83 -8.87 2.13
C ASP A 256 -23.86 -8.48 1.06
N LEU A 257 -23.81 -9.16 -0.10
CA LEU A 257 -24.80 -9.04 -1.15
C LEU A 257 -26.17 -9.58 -0.71
N MET A 258 -26.21 -10.73 -0.04
CA MET A 258 -27.45 -11.30 0.51
C MET A 258 -28.06 -10.44 1.63
N LEU A 259 -27.22 -9.75 2.42
CA LEU A 259 -27.65 -8.74 3.39
C LEU A 259 -28.17 -7.45 2.74
N GLY A 260 -28.07 -7.33 1.41
CA GLY A 260 -28.51 -6.17 0.64
C GLY A 260 -27.63 -4.94 0.83
N ARG A 261 -26.34 -5.10 1.19
CA ARG A 261 -25.41 -3.98 1.44
C ARG A 261 -25.09 -3.20 0.17
N TRP A 262 -25.04 -3.87 -0.99
CA TRP A 262 -24.78 -3.25 -2.31
C TRP A 262 -26.06 -3.02 -3.13
N GLY A 263 -27.24 -3.27 -2.55
CA GLY A 263 -28.52 -3.23 -3.25
C GLY A 263 -28.71 -4.40 -4.23
N PRO A 264 -29.60 -4.27 -5.23
CA PRO A 264 -29.86 -5.35 -6.19
C PRO A 264 -28.68 -5.53 -7.14
N VAL A 265 -28.13 -6.74 -7.18
CA VAL A 265 -26.95 -7.13 -7.97
C VAL A 265 -27.32 -8.23 -8.95
N THR A 266 -26.89 -8.09 -10.18
CA THR A 266 -27.12 -9.06 -11.25
C THR A 266 -25.84 -9.35 -12.03
N THR A 267 -25.84 -10.45 -12.79
CA THR A 267 -24.69 -10.85 -13.62
C THR A 267 -24.28 -9.73 -14.59
N GLY A 268 -22.99 -9.45 -14.66
CA GLY A 268 -22.41 -8.39 -15.49
C GLY A 268 -22.46 -6.98 -14.89
N ASP A 269 -22.90 -6.81 -13.64
CA ASP A 269 -22.85 -5.52 -12.96
C ASP A 269 -21.40 -5.17 -12.55
N CYS A 270 -21.03 -3.89 -12.71
CA CYS A 270 -19.74 -3.35 -12.29
C CYS A 270 -19.91 -2.35 -11.13
N PHE A 271 -19.03 -2.47 -10.14
CA PHE A 271 -18.99 -1.61 -8.98
C PHE A 271 -17.61 -0.97 -8.86
N VAL A 272 -17.56 0.30 -8.50
CA VAL A 272 -16.33 0.99 -8.09
C VAL A 272 -16.33 1.07 -6.57
N LEU A 273 -15.29 0.52 -5.97
CA LEU A 273 -14.95 0.69 -4.56
C LEU A 273 -13.97 1.86 -4.49
N ALA A 274 -14.37 2.92 -3.79
CA ALA A 274 -13.54 4.09 -3.56
C ALA A 274 -13.32 4.30 -2.06
N SER A 275 -12.06 4.47 -1.69
CA SER A 275 -11.57 4.83 -0.36
C SER A 275 -10.45 5.85 -0.55
N ASP A 276 -10.06 6.54 0.51
CA ASP A 276 -9.06 7.63 0.46
C ASP A 276 -7.80 7.30 -0.37
N ASN A 277 -7.24 6.09 -0.18
CA ASN A 277 -6.02 5.65 -0.87
C ASN A 277 -6.22 4.48 -1.84
N LEU A 278 -7.41 3.86 -1.89
CA LEU A 278 -7.67 2.62 -2.63
C LEU A 278 -8.88 2.76 -3.55
N ASN A 279 -8.65 2.54 -4.85
CA ASN A 279 -9.70 2.57 -5.86
C ASN A 279 -9.69 1.25 -6.64
N ALA A 280 -10.80 0.53 -6.64
CA ALA A 280 -10.91 -0.75 -7.33
C ALA A 280 -12.23 -0.89 -8.09
N LEU A 281 -12.19 -1.56 -9.24
CA LEU A 281 -13.36 -1.94 -10.00
C LEU A 281 -13.66 -3.43 -9.79
N VAL A 282 -14.84 -3.73 -9.23
CA VAL A 282 -15.34 -5.09 -9.00
C VAL A 282 -16.39 -5.42 -10.05
N HIS A 283 -16.12 -6.43 -10.87
CA HIS A 283 -17.04 -6.92 -11.90
C HIS A 283 -17.67 -8.25 -11.44
N ILE A 284 -18.99 -8.31 -11.38
CA ILE A 284 -19.74 -9.51 -11.02
C ILE A 284 -19.98 -10.36 -12.27
N ILE A 285 -19.42 -11.56 -12.31
CA ILE A 285 -19.44 -12.40 -13.50
C ILE A 285 -20.56 -13.41 -13.43
N GLU A 286 -20.71 -14.07 -12.27
CA GLU A 286 -21.76 -15.04 -12.05
C GLU A 286 -22.39 -14.85 -10.66
N VAL A 287 -23.71 -15.02 -10.60
CA VAL A 287 -24.50 -15.03 -9.38
C VAL A 287 -25.29 -16.33 -9.37
N GLY A 288 -25.02 -17.19 -8.38
CA GLY A 288 -25.69 -18.46 -8.18
C GLY A 288 -26.41 -18.52 -6.84
N ASN A 289 -26.89 -19.71 -6.47
CA ASN A 289 -27.54 -19.93 -5.17
C ASN A 289 -26.49 -20.02 -4.06
N GLY A 290 -26.22 -18.91 -3.39
CA GLY A 290 -25.24 -18.87 -2.29
C GLY A 290 -23.78 -18.83 -2.76
N LEU A 291 -23.55 -18.49 -4.03
CA LEU A 291 -22.22 -18.23 -4.57
C LEU A 291 -22.25 -16.99 -5.46
N VAL A 292 -21.15 -16.24 -5.46
CA VAL A 292 -20.93 -15.11 -6.36
C VAL A 292 -19.48 -15.16 -6.85
N THR A 293 -19.30 -15.22 -8.17
CA THR A 293 -17.98 -15.15 -8.81
C THR A 293 -17.75 -13.74 -9.32
N PHE A 294 -16.63 -13.15 -8.92
CA PHE A 294 -16.29 -11.77 -9.24
C PHE A 294 -14.82 -11.65 -9.68
N GLN A 295 -14.52 -10.52 -10.30
CA GLN A 295 -13.17 -10.12 -10.65
C GLN A 295 -12.93 -8.69 -10.17
N LEU A 296 -11.92 -8.50 -9.32
CA LEU A 296 -11.42 -7.22 -8.86
C LEU A 296 -10.27 -6.74 -9.75
N ARG A 297 -10.32 -5.46 -10.14
CA ARG A 297 -9.25 -4.72 -10.81
C ARG A 297 -8.83 -3.53 -9.96
N GLY A 298 -7.60 -3.55 -9.46
CA GLY A 298 -7.02 -2.45 -8.69
C GLY A 298 -6.52 -1.34 -9.59
N LEU A 299 -6.87 -0.10 -9.27
CA LEU A 299 -6.44 1.10 -10.01
C LEU A 299 -5.25 1.76 -9.32
N GLU A 300 -4.68 2.76 -9.97
CA GLU A 300 -3.56 3.52 -9.42
C GLU A 300 -3.93 4.26 -8.12
N PHE A 301 -3.00 4.24 -7.16
CA PHE A 301 -3.11 4.95 -5.89
C PHE A 301 -3.11 6.46 -6.11
N ARG A 302 -2.22 6.94 -6.99
CA ARG A 302 -2.21 8.30 -7.53
C ARG A 302 -2.53 8.22 -9.02
N GLY A 303 -3.79 8.44 -9.36
CA GLY A 303 -4.20 8.50 -10.74
C GLY A 303 -3.80 9.81 -11.41
N THR A 304 -3.96 9.87 -12.73
CA THR A 304 -3.87 11.13 -13.49
C THR A 304 -4.81 12.20 -12.91
N TYR A 305 -4.51 13.48 -13.13
CA TYR A 305 -5.37 14.58 -12.67
C TYR A 305 -6.84 14.41 -13.09
N CYS A 306 -7.10 13.91 -14.30
CA CYS A 306 -8.46 13.61 -14.76
C CYS A 306 -9.13 12.46 -13.99
N GLN A 307 -8.38 11.41 -13.67
CA GLN A 307 -8.87 10.32 -12.82
C GLN A 307 -9.15 10.82 -11.40
N GLN A 308 -8.28 11.66 -10.83
CA GLN A 308 -8.48 12.22 -9.50
C GLN A 308 -9.77 13.05 -9.41
N ARG A 309 -10.06 13.86 -10.44
CA ARG A 309 -11.33 14.60 -10.51
C ARG A 309 -12.57 13.71 -10.60
N GLU A 310 -12.46 12.53 -11.21
CA GLU A 310 -13.54 11.54 -11.22
C GLU A 310 -13.70 10.86 -9.85
N VAL A 311 -12.59 10.57 -9.17
CA VAL A 311 -12.56 10.04 -7.79
C VAL A 311 -13.13 11.05 -6.79
N GLU A 312 -12.79 12.34 -6.92
CA GLU A 312 -13.39 13.43 -6.15
C GLU A 312 -14.90 13.49 -6.38
N ALA A 313 -15.35 13.41 -7.64
CA ALA A 313 -16.78 13.48 -7.97
C ALA A 313 -17.60 12.33 -7.35
N ILE A 314 -17.01 11.13 -7.21
CA ILE A 314 -17.67 10.01 -6.52
C ILE A 314 -17.56 10.09 -5.00
N THR A 315 -16.61 10.87 -4.46
CA THR A 315 -16.32 10.98 -3.01
C THR A 315 -16.98 12.20 -2.36
N GLU A 316 -17.17 13.29 -3.10
CA GLU A 316 -17.91 14.46 -2.65
C GLU A 316 -19.36 14.10 -2.26
N GLY A 317 -19.88 14.78 -1.25
CA GLY A 317 -21.27 14.68 -0.82
C GLY A 317 -22.18 15.44 -1.78
N VAL A 318 -23.47 15.08 -1.79
CA VAL A 318 -24.48 15.68 -2.69
C VAL A 318 -25.26 16.80 -1.97
N GLU A 319 -24.82 17.21 -0.78
CA GLU A 319 -25.62 18.01 0.18
C GLU A 319 -25.44 19.54 0.06
N ASP A 320 -24.46 20.04 -0.70
CA ASP A 320 -24.07 21.47 -0.65
C ASP A 320 -24.73 22.39 -1.70
N ASP A 321 -25.63 21.90 -2.57
CA ASP A 321 -26.24 22.70 -3.64
C ASP A 321 -27.71 23.09 -3.37
N ASN A 322 -27.94 24.39 -3.17
CA ASN A 322 -29.23 25.02 -2.90
C ASN A 322 -30.00 25.48 -4.16
N GLY A 323 -29.50 25.19 -5.36
CA GLY A 323 -30.02 25.72 -6.62
C GLY A 323 -31.25 25.01 -7.21
N CYS A 324 -32.05 25.76 -7.96
CA CYS A 324 -33.03 25.29 -8.93
C CYS A 324 -32.94 26.18 -10.19
N CYS A 325 -32.46 25.63 -11.30
CA CYS A 325 -32.08 26.38 -12.50
C CYS A 325 -31.13 27.54 -12.13
N CYS A 326 -31.48 28.78 -12.52
CA CYS A 326 -30.70 30.00 -12.25
C CYS A 326 -31.07 30.68 -10.92
N CYS A 327 -31.89 30.05 -10.08
CA CYS A 327 -32.37 30.62 -8.82
C CYS A 327 -31.96 29.74 -7.65
N GLU A 328 -31.84 30.34 -6.46
CA GLU A 328 -31.57 29.63 -5.20
C GLU A 328 -32.82 29.67 -4.30
N PRO A 329 -33.92 28.96 -4.66
CA PRO A 329 -35.14 28.97 -3.85
C PRO A 329 -34.99 28.19 -2.52
N GLY A 330 -33.83 27.55 -2.28
CA GLY A 330 -33.65 26.58 -1.21
C GLY A 330 -34.39 25.27 -1.48
N HIS A 331 -34.32 24.33 -0.54
CA HIS A 331 -35.02 23.04 -0.62
C HIS A 331 -35.64 22.64 0.72
N ILE A 332 -36.64 21.74 0.66
CA ILE A 332 -37.27 21.18 1.86
C ILE A 332 -36.22 20.40 2.67
N PRO A 333 -36.21 20.47 4.02
CA PRO A 333 -35.25 19.73 4.83
C PRO A 333 -35.30 18.22 4.53
N ASN A 334 -34.13 17.60 4.37
CA ASN A 334 -33.94 16.19 3.96
C ASN A 334 -34.36 15.82 2.52
N MET A 335 -34.72 16.78 1.68
CA MET A 335 -34.90 16.58 0.23
C MET A 335 -33.73 17.18 -0.54
N LEU A 336 -33.41 16.60 -1.69
CA LEU A 336 -32.46 17.19 -2.63
C LEU A 336 -33.08 18.42 -3.29
N SER A 337 -32.23 19.39 -3.65
CA SER A 337 -32.63 20.46 -4.56
C SER A 337 -32.98 19.90 -5.95
N LEU A 338 -33.79 20.64 -6.72
CA LEU A 338 -34.24 20.20 -8.03
C LEU A 338 -33.07 20.03 -9.01
N ASN A 339 -32.06 20.91 -8.95
CA ASN A 339 -30.84 20.79 -9.75
C ASN A 339 -30.09 19.50 -9.43
N MET A 340 -29.91 19.18 -8.14
CA MET A 340 -29.20 17.97 -7.74
C MET A 340 -29.97 16.71 -8.07
N ALA A 341 -31.28 16.70 -7.84
CA ALA A 341 -32.14 15.59 -8.23
C ALA A 341 -32.10 15.34 -9.74
N PHE A 342 -32.08 16.39 -10.55
CA PHE A 342 -31.94 16.30 -12.01
C PHE A 342 -30.53 15.85 -12.43
N GLY A 343 -29.49 16.43 -11.86
CA GLY A 343 -28.09 16.09 -12.12
C GLY A 343 -27.77 14.63 -11.83
N GLN A 344 -28.26 14.10 -10.70
CA GLN A 344 -28.06 12.69 -10.31
C GLN A 344 -28.76 11.70 -11.25
N ARG A 345 -29.84 12.09 -11.93
CA ARG A 345 -30.50 11.26 -12.97
C ARG A 345 -29.69 11.19 -14.26
N TRP A 346 -28.77 12.14 -14.43
CA TRP A 346 -27.92 12.27 -15.60
C TRP A 346 -26.48 11.76 -15.35
N LEU A 347 -26.30 10.87 -14.38
CA LEU A 347 -25.06 10.14 -14.14
C LEU A 347 -25.22 8.70 -14.63
N ALA A 348 -24.18 8.15 -15.24
CA ALA A 348 -24.13 6.73 -15.63
C ALA A 348 -23.82 5.83 -14.43
N TRP A 349 -23.66 6.40 -13.24
CA TRP A 349 -23.31 5.72 -12.00
C TRP A 349 -24.19 6.23 -10.84
N GLN A 350 -24.31 5.42 -9.80
CA GLN A 350 -25.03 5.79 -8.58
C GLN A 350 -24.33 5.23 -7.34
N THR A 351 -24.29 5.98 -6.26
CA THR A 351 -23.79 5.47 -4.97
C THR A 351 -24.81 4.50 -4.36
N THR A 352 -24.39 3.26 -4.13
CA THR A 352 -25.23 2.22 -3.52
C THR A 352 -25.07 2.17 -2.00
N SER A 353 -23.83 2.35 -1.52
CA SER A 353 -23.49 2.43 -0.11
C SER A 353 -22.41 3.51 0.08
N THR A 354 -22.58 4.37 1.09
CA THR A 354 -21.58 5.39 1.46
C THR A 354 -20.49 4.85 2.36
N LYS A 355 -20.80 3.85 3.19
CA LYS A 355 -19.90 3.25 4.17
C LYS A 355 -20.04 1.73 4.16
N TYR A 356 -19.24 1.08 3.33
CA TYR A 356 -19.09 -0.36 3.27
C TYR A 356 -17.77 -0.75 3.93
N VAL A 357 -17.88 -1.52 5.01
CA VAL A 357 -16.74 -1.81 5.88
C VAL A 357 -16.12 -3.14 5.48
N ILE A 358 -14.83 -3.14 5.18
CA ILE A 358 -14.04 -4.34 4.86
C ILE A 358 -12.72 -4.29 5.62
N GLU A 359 -12.20 -5.45 6.00
CA GLU A 359 -10.87 -5.58 6.56
C GLU A 359 -9.79 -5.33 5.49
N GLY A 360 -8.88 -4.41 5.77
CA GLY A 360 -7.77 -4.05 4.89
C GLY A 360 -6.63 -3.37 5.63
N TYR A 361 -5.63 -2.89 4.89
CA TYR A 361 -4.52 -2.13 5.45
C TYR A 361 -4.72 -0.64 5.20
N SER A 362 -4.73 0.14 6.29
CA SER A 362 -4.57 1.59 6.21
C SER A 362 -3.10 1.90 5.99
N ILE A 363 -2.82 2.69 4.96
CA ILE A 363 -1.48 3.06 4.53
C ILE A 363 -1.22 4.49 5.01
N SER A 364 -0.14 4.68 5.75
CA SER A 364 0.40 6.00 6.05
C SER A 364 1.77 6.16 5.41
N ASP A 365 1.94 7.21 4.60
CA ASP A 365 3.17 7.59 3.93
C ASP A 365 3.75 8.88 4.52
N ASN A 366 4.90 8.78 5.19
CA ASN A 366 5.62 9.95 5.70
C ASN A 366 6.92 10.13 4.93
N SER A 367 7.26 11.38 4.56
CA SER A 367 8.55 11.67 3.93
C SER A 367 9.70 11.46 4.91
N ALA A 368 10.67 10.62 4.54
CA ALA A 368 11.87 10.40 5.35
C ALA A 368 12.76 11.66 5.36
N ALA A 369 12.73 12.44 4.27
CA ALA A 369 13.48 13.69 4.17
C ALA A 369 13.07 14.69 5.24
N SER A 370 11.76 14.88 5.48
CA SER A 370 11.28 15.81 6.52
C SER A 370 11.61 15.33 7.94
N MET A 371 11.76 14.02 8.15
CA MET A 371 12.11 13.44 9.44
C MET A 371 13.62 13.47 9.74
N LEU A 372 14.47 13.56 8.71
CA LEU A 372 15.94 13.44 8.84
C LEU A 372 16.71 14.65 8.34
N GLN A 373 16.03 15.75 7.99
CA GLN A 373 16.66 16.96 7.45
C GLN A 373 17.64 17.62 8.46
N VAL A 374 17.29 17.61 9.74
CA VAL A 374 18.07 18.26 10.81
C VAL A 374 19.15 17.30 11.33
N PHE A 375 20.36 17.82 11.60
CA PHE A 375 21.46 17.02 12.14
C PHE A 375 21.10 16.35 13.49
N ASP A 376 20.41 17.06 14.38
CA ASP A 376 19.98 16.52 15.67
C ASP A 376 19.05 15.30 15.50
N LEU A 377 18.17 15.30 14.51
CA LEU A 377 17.30 14.15 14.21
C LEU A 377 18.09 12.96 13.64
N ARG A 378 19.10 13.23 12.79
CA ARG A 378 20.03 12.19 12.34
C ARG A 378 20.83 11.61 13.49
N LYS A 379 21.27 12.45 14.43
CA LYS A 379 21.96 12.03 15.65
C LYS A 379 21.09 11.10 16.47
N ILE A 380 19.82 11.46 16.70
CA ILE A 380 18.84 10.61 17.39
C ILE A 380 18.66 9.25 16.68
N LEU A 381 18.52 9.24 15.34
CA LEU A 381 18.42 7.99 14.57
C LEU A 381 19.66 7.10 14.76
N VAL A 382 20.87 7.67 14.70
CA VAL A 382 22.12 6.94 14.89
C VAL A 382 22.26 6.43 16.32
N THR A 383 21.87 7.21 17.33
CA THR A 383 21.79 6.75 18.72
C THR A 383 20.85 5.55 18.86
N TYR A 384 19.65 5.60 18.28
CA TYR A 384 18.73 4.45 18.28
C TYR A 384 19.26 3.26 17.50
N TYR A 385 20.02 3.49 16.43
CA TYR A 385 20.69 2.43 15.67
C TYR A 385 21.71 1.70 16.53
N VAL A 386 22.57 2.44 17.24
CA VAL A 386 23.58 1.89 18.15
C VAL A 386 22.93 1.12 19.29
N LYS A 387 21.92 1.71 19.96
CA LYS A 387 21.17 1.03 21.03
C LYS A 387 20.46 -0.23 20.53
N SER A 388 19.90 -0.22 19.32
CA SER A 388 19.24 -1.39 18.72
C SER A 388 20.24 -2.51 18.37
N VAL A 389 21.43 -2.17 17.85
CA VAL A 389 22.51 -3.14 17.59
C VAL A 389 22.94 -3.82 18.90
N ILE A 390 23.12 -3.05 19.97
CA ILE A 390 23.43 -3.60 21.31
C ILE A 390 22.33 -4.55 21.78
N PHE A 391 21.06 -4.15 21.66
CA PHE A 391 19.92 -4.97 22.06
C PHE A 391 19.91 -6.34 21.36
N TYR A 392 20.02 -6.36 20.03
CA TYR A 392 20.00 -7.61 19.27
C TYR A 392 21.27 -8.45 19.48
N ALA A 393 22.43 -7.83 19.72
CA ALA A 393 23.67 -8.53 20.04
C ALA A 393 23.54 -9.29 21.38
N VAL A 394 23.09 -8.59 22.43
CA VAL A 394 23.00 -9.15 23.79
C VAL A 394 21.92 -10.24 23.89
N ARG A 395 20.81 -10.10 23.17
CA ARG A 395 19.69 -11.06 23.15
C ARG A 395 19.92 -12.26 22.21
N SER A 396 20.98 -12.21 21.39
CA SER A 396 21.27 -13.29 20.45
C SER A 396 21.53 -14.63 21.18
N PRO A 397 20.94 -15.75 20.71
CA PRO A 397 21.22 -17.07 21.26
C PRO A 397 22.67 -17.51 21.00
N LYS A 398 23.35 -16.89 20.02
CA LYS A 398 24.74 -17.20 19.67
C LYS A 398 25.77 -16.38 20.45
N LEU A 399 25.35 -15.50 21.36
CA LEU A 399 26.27 -14.58 22.05
C LEU A 399 27.43 -15.32 22.74
N GLU A 400 27.14 -16.37 23.51
CA GLU A 400 28.19 -17.14 24.19
C GLU A 400 29.16 -17.80 23.19
N SER A 401 28.62 -18.33 22.07
CA SER A 401 29.45 -18.89 21.01
C SER A 401 30.37 -17.84 20.38
N TRP A 402 29.89 -16.60 20.20
CA TRP A 402 30.69 -15.50 19.68
C TRP A 402 31.77 -15.04 20.66
N LEU A 403 31.45 -14.99 21.96
CA LEU A 403 32.38 -14.62 23.03
C LEU A 403 33.43 -15.70 23.32
N SER A 404 33.19 -16.95 22.93
CA SER A 404 34.13 -18.07 23.07
C SER A 404 34.96 -18.36 21.81
N ASN A 405 34.69 -17.66 20.70
CA ASN A 405 35.35 -17.94 19.43
C ASN A 405 36.69 -17.21 19.33
N ASP A 406 37.78 -17.98 19.39
CA ASP A 406 39.15 -17.47 19.37
C ASP A 406 39.43 -16.58 18.14
N VAL A 407 38.90 -16.90 16.96
CA VAL A 407 39.10 -16.11 15.74
C VAL A 407 38.52 -14.70 15.87
N ILE A 408 37.36 -14.59 16.50
CA ILE A 408 36.70 -13.30 16.73
C ILE A 408 37.49 -12.54 17.80
N ILE A 409 37.80 -13.19 18.92
CA ILE A 409 38.51 -12.58 20.03
C ILE A 409 39.86 -12.02 19.57
N GLU A 410 40.67 -12.79 18.85
CA GLU A 410 41.99 -12.38 18.33
C GLU A 410 41.92 -11.09 17.53
N GLN A 411 40.89 -10.93 16.68
CA GLN A 411 40.69 -9.72 15.88
C GLN A 411 40.19 -8.54 16.71
N LEU A 412 39.45 -8.80 17.80
CA LEU A 412 38.90 -7.78 18.68
C LEU A 412 39.89 -7.30 19.77
N VAL A 413 40.98 -8.04 20.04
CA VAL A 413 41.95 -7.70 21.11
C VAL A 413 42.48 -6.27 20.98
N HIS A 414 42.76 -5.80 19.76
CA HIS A 414 43.27 -4.44 19.54
C HIS A 414 42.25 -3.35 19.92
N MET A 415 40.95 -3.62 19.80
CA MET A 415 39.88 -2.70 20.22
C MET A 415 39.57 -2.79 21.72
N HIS A 416 40.16 -3.75 22.43
CA HIS A 416 40.05 -3.87 23.88
C HIS A 416 40.97 -2.88 24.61
N ASP A 417 42.06 -2.43 23.98
CA ASP A 417 43.02 -1.48 24.53
C ASP A 417 42.32 -0.16 24.92
N PRO A 418 42.46 0.32 26.18
CA PRO A 418 41.96 1.64 26.61
C PRO A 418 42.43 2.81 25.74
N GLY A 419 43.59 2.69 25.08
CA GLY A 419 44.13 3.70 24.17
C GLY A 419 43.52 3.68 22.75
N TYR A 420 42.65 2.72 22.43
CA TYR A 420 42.06 2.60 21.11
C TYR A 420 41.06 3.73 20.83
N VAL A 421 41.28 4.44 19.73
CA VAL A 421 40.36 5.45 19.19
C VAL A 421 40.12 5.13 17.73
N ASP A 422 38.86 4.98 17.36
CA ASP A 422 38.49 4.84 15.95
C ASP A 422 38.31 6.22 15.32
N VAL A 423 39.07 6.46 14.26
CA VAL A 423 39.18 7.77 13.62
C VAL A 423 38.74 7.71 12.15
N ASP A 424 37.85 6.77 11.85
CA ASP A 424 37.29 6.62 10.50
C ASP A 424 36.58 7.92 10.05
N PRO A 425 36.81 8.40 8.82
CA PRO A 425 36.17 9.61 8.30
C PRO A 425 34.63 9.57 8.29
N CYS A 426 34.02 8.39 8.36
CA CYS A 426 32.57 8.23 8.47
C CYS A 426 32.01 8.69 9.82
N LEU A 427 32.85 8.71 10.86
CA LEU A 427 32.48 9.07 12.23
C LEU A 427 32.58 10.59 12.38
N TYR A 428 31.51 11.23 12.86
CA TYR A 428 31.46 12.69 12.90
C TYR A 428 30.54 13.22 14.00
N HIS A 429 31.00 14.26 14.69
CA HIS A 429 30.37 14.80 15.90
C HIS A 429 28.92 15.28 15.76
N ASN A 430 28.45 15.63 14.55
CA ASN A 430 27.07 16.08 14.34
C ASN A 430 26.05 14.92 14.37
N ILE A 431 26.50 13.68 14.16
CA ILE A 431 25.62 12.50 14.09
C ILE A 431 25.94 11.45 15.15
N ASP A 432 27.15 11.45 15.71
CA ASP A 432 27.57 10.50 16.74
C ASP A 432 27.53 11.16 18.13
N GLU A 433 26.82 10.53 19.07
CA GLU A 433 26.66 11.03 20.45
C GLU A 433 27.91 10.84 21.32
N ASP A 434 28.63 9.74 21.09
CA ASP A 434 29.85 9.31 21.76
C ASP A 434 31.12 9.79 21.03
N TYR A 435 31.03 10.79 20.16
CA TYR A 435 32.19 11.36 19.49
C TYR A 435 33.05 12.18 20.46
N ASP A 436 34.31 11.78 20.65
CA ASP A 436 35.25 12.50 21.50
C ASP A 436 35.96 13.59 20.68
N LEU A 437 35.61 14.85 20.97
CA LEU A 437 36.19 16.02 20.31
C LEU A 437 37.68 16.18 20.58
N HIS A 438 38.19 15.72 21.73
CA HIS A 438 39.60 15.85 22.08
C HIS A 438 40.47 14.83 21.35
N LEU A 439 39.97 13.60 21.20
CA LEU A 439 40.67 12.52 20.51
C LEU A 439 40.37 12.50 19.00
N GLY A 440 39.35 13.23 18.55
CA GLY A 440 38.97 13.36 17.15
C GLY A 440 38.47 12.07 16.54
N GLY A 441 37.71 11.28 17.31
CA GLY A 441 37.18 9.97 16.96
C GLY A 441 36.34 9.37 18.07
N ILE A 442 36.00 8.08 17.97
CA ILE A 442 35.21 7.37 18.99
C ILE A 442 36.15 6.45 19.77
N SER A 443 36.32 6.76 21.06
CA SER A 443 37.09 5.96 22.00
C SER A 443 36.20 4.96 22.75
N ARG A 444 36.79 3.87 23.24
CA ARG A 444 36.09 2.89 24.07
C ARG A 444 35.54 3.55 25.35
N SER A 445 36.28 4.51 25.93
CA SER A 445 35.85 5.26 27.13
C SER A 445 34.61 6.13 26.85
N SER A 446 34.58 6.85 25.73
CA SER A 446 33.42 7.65 25.32
C SER A 446 32.19 6.77 25.07
N PHE A 447 32.36 5.66 24.34
CA PHE A 447 31.29 4.68 24.10
C PHE A 447 30.71 4.13 25.40
N MET A 448 31.56 3.75 26.37
CA MET A 448 31.11 3.28 27.68
C MET A 448 30.39 4.38 28.48
N GLY A 449 30.81 5.64 28.35
CA GLY A 449 30.14 6.78 28.98
C GLY A 449 28.67 6.91 28.57
N CYS A 450 28.37 6.62 27.30
CA CYS A 450 27.02 6.72 26.73
C CYS A 450 26.20 5.42 26.86
N TYR A 451 26.80 4.26 26.59
CA TYR A 451 26.03 3.02 26.33
C TYR A 451 26.23 1.89 27.36
N LEU A 452 27.15 2.01 28.32
CA LEU A 452 27.39 0.94 29.30
C LEU A 452 26.14 0.63 30.14
N GLY A 453 25.40 1.66 30.57
CA GLY A 453 24.15 1.48 31.31
C GLY A 453 23.11 0.67 30.53
N TRP A 454 23.02 0.90 29.21
CA TRP A 454 22.13 0.17 28.32
C TRP A 454 22.56 -1.30 28.13
N ILE A 455 23.86 -1.56 27.97
CA ILE A 455 24.41 -2.93 27.89
C ILE A 455 24.08 -3.71 29.16
N GLN A 456 24.35 -3.12 30.33
CA GLN A 456 24.07 -3.73 31.64
C GLN A 456 22.59 -4.03 31.82
N HIS A 457 21.71 -3.10 31.41
CA HIS A 457 20.28 -3.32 31.45
C HIS A 457 19.86 -4.48 30.53
N CYS A 458 20.34 -4.54 29.29
CA CYS A 458 20.03 -5.63 28.36
C CYS A 458 20.48 -7.00 28.90
N VAL A 459 21.66 -7.07 29.52
CA VAL A 459 22.19 -8.30 30.14
C VAL A 459 21.34 -8.71 31.34
N SER A 460 20.88 -7.77 32.16
CA SER A 460 20.03 -8.06 33.32
C SER A 460 18.68 -8.73 32.97
N ARG A 461 18.23 -8.57 31.71
CA ARG A 461 16.98 -9.16 31.19
C ARG A 461 17.21 -10.54 30.54
N ARG A 462 18.46 -11.01 30.45
CA ARG A 462 18.83 -12.32 29.89
C ARG A 462 18.69 -13.41 30.95
N SER A 463 18.37 -14.64 30.52
CA SER A 463 18.30 -15.81 31.40
C SER A 463 19.66 -16.31 31.86
N GLU A 464 20.68 -16.21 30.99
CA GLU A 464 22.05 -16.63 31.24
C GLU A 464 22.91 -15.42 31.61
N PRO A 465 23.61 -15.45 32.76
CA PRO A 465 24.45 -14.34 33.18
C PRO A 465 25.74 -14.30 32.33
N VAL A 466 26.03 -13.14 31.74
CA VAL A 466 27.26 -12.85 30.99
C VAL A 466 27.99 -11.70 31.67
N ASP A 467 29.33 -11.74 31.70
CA ASP A 467 30.10 -10.63 32.25
C ASP A 467 29.87 -9.34 31.44
N CYS A 468 29.41 -8.29 32.13
CA CYS A 468 29.16 -6.95 31.60
C CYS A 468 29.98 -5.88 32.34
N SER A 469 31.09 -6.30 32.94
CA SER A 469 32.08 -5.39 33.53
C SER A 469 32.67 -4.47 32.46
N ARG A 470 33.31 -3.37 32.89
CA ARG A 470 33.97 -2.41 31.98
C ARG A 470 35.06 -3.07 31.13
N ASP A 471 35.68 -4.13 31.62
CA ASP A 471 36.74 -4.87 30.92
C ASP A 471 36.23 -6.19 30.32
N SER A 472 34.90 -6.35 30.19
CA SER A 472 34.32 -7.53 29.56
C SER A 472 34.54 -7.54 28.05
N MET A 473 34.74 -8.73 27.48
CA MET A 473 34.77 -8.94 26.03
C MET A 473 33.41 -8.64 25.37
N LEU A 474 32.32 -8.74 26.13
CA LEU A 474 30.98 -8.34 25.67
C LEU A 474 30.94 -6.85 25.30
N VAL A 475 31.48 -5.97 26.16
CA VAL A 475 31.53 -4.53 25.88
C VAL A 475 32.40 -4.25 24.66
N THR A 476 33.52 -4.97 24.49
CA THR A 476 34.36 -4.85 23.29
C THR A 476 33.65 -5.33 22.03
N LEU A 477 32.91 -6.44 22.09
CA LEU A 477 32.09 -6.93 20.98
C LEU A 477 30.99 -5.92 20.61
N CYS A 478 30.23 -5.41 21.58
CA CYS A 478 29.24 -4.36 21.34
C CYS A 478 29.86 -3.11 20.72
N PHE A 479 30.99 -2.64 21.24
CA PHE A 479 31.73 -1.50 20.69
C PHE A 479 32.12 -1.73 19.23
N SER A 480 32.71 -2.88 18.91
CA SER A 480 33.11 -3.22 17.54
C SER A 480 31.94 -3.33 16.57
N LEU A 481 30.80 -3.92 16.99
CA LEU A 481 29.58 -4.02 16.19
C LEU A 481 28.96 -2.64 15.91
N CYS A 482 28.99 -1.73 16.89
CA CYS A 482 28.49 -0.37 16.71
C CYS A 482 29.38 0.45 15.76
N LEU A 483 30.70 0.28 15.81
CA LEU A 483 31.63 0.90 14.85
C LEU A 483 31.42 0.37 13.42
N LEU A 484 31.31 -0.96 13.28
CA LEU A 484 30.95 -1.62 12.02
C LEU A 484 29.65 -1.07 11.44
N ALA A 485 28.61 -0.99 12.28
CA ALA A 485 27.28 -0.51 11.91
C ALA A 485 27.32 0.92 11.35
N ARG A 486 28.09 1.81 11.98
CA ARG A 486 28.30 3.20 11.54
C ARG A 486 29.14 3.29 10.26
N ARG A 487 30.22 2.53 10.15
CA ARG A 487 31.05 2.46 8.93
C ARG A 487 30.28 1.91 7.74
N ALA A 488 29.43 0.91 7.95
CA ALA A 488 28.55 0.38 6.92
C ALA A 488 27.58 1.46 6.40
N LEU A 489 27.03 2.28 7.29
CA LEU A 489 26.18 3.42 6.92
C LEU A 489 26.96 4.50 6.17
N GLY A 490 28.15 4.85 6.66
CA GLY A 490 29.05 5.81 6.03
C GLY A 490 29.47 5.37 4.62
N THR A 491 29.88 4.12 4.46
CA THR A 491 30.27 3.53 3.18
C THR A 491 29.11 3.49 2.19
N ALA A 492 27.92 3.09 2.64
CA ALA A 492 26.72 3.09 1.81
C ALA A 492 26.31 4.52 1.39
N SER A 493 26.56 5.52 2.24
CA SER A 493 26.35 6.94 1.94
C SER A 493 27.47 7.60 1.13
N HIS A 494 28.38 6.83 0.52
CA HIS A 494 29.54 7.35 -0.21
C HIS A 494 30.44 8.29 0.62
N HIS A 495 30.55 8.06 1.93
CA HIS A 495 31.27 8.90 2.89
C HIS A 495 30.76 10.35 2.96
N GLN A 496 29.51 10.59 2.54
CA GLN A 496 28.86 11.90 2.54
C GLN A 496 27.63 11.92 3.48
N THR A 497 27.77 11.38 4.69
CA THR A 497 26.68 11.34 5.70
C THR A 497 26.13 12.72 6.08
N ALA A 498 26.88 13.79 5.81
CA ALA A 498 26.44 15.18 5.97
C ALA A 498 25.36 15.59 4.95
N SER A 499 25.39 15.04 3.73
CA SER A 499 24.33 15.22 2.72
C SER A 499 23.12 14.38 3.08
N LEU A 500 21.92 14.99 3.05
CA LEU A 500 20.67 14.29 3.33
C LEU A 500 20.41 13.18 2.30
N GLU A 501 20.63 13.46 1.01
CA GLU A 501 20.37 12.51 -0.08
C GLU A 501 21.26 11.27 0.04
N SER A 502 22.56 11.48 0.26
CA SER A 502 23.53 10.38 0.44
C SER A 502 23.25 9.60 1.72
N PHE A 503 22.84 10.28 2.81
CA PHE A 503 22.45 9.62 4.06
C PHE A 503 21.22 8.74 3.89
N LEU A 504 20.17 9.24 3.22
CA LEU A 504 18.94 8.47 2.96
C LEU A 504 19.21 7.27 2.03
N TYR A 505 20.04 7.45 1.00
CA TYR A 505 20.49 6.36 0.14
C TYR A 505 21.21 5.27 0.94
N GLY A 506 22.16 5.66 1.80
CA GLY A 506 22.88 4.73 2.67
C GLY A 506 21.95 4.00 3.64
N LEU A 507 21.02 4.72 4.27
CA LEU A 507 20.02 4.16 5.17
C LEU A 507 19.12 3.14 4.47
N HIS A 508 18.63 3.47 3.27
CA HIS A 508 17.79 2.58 2.48
C HIS A 508 18.52 1.31 2.03
N ALA A 509 19.80 1.43 1.62
CA ALA A 509 20.63 0.28 1.26
C ALA A 509 20.79 -0.68 2.45
N LEU A 510 21.13 -0.17 3.64
CA LEU A 510 21.24 -1.00 4.84
C LEU A 510 19.89 -1.59 5.28
N PHE A 511 18.79 -0.84 5.16
CA PHE A 511 17.44 -1.30 5.50
C PHE A 511 17.03 -2.52 4.65
N LYS A 512 17.37 -2.49 3.36
CA LYS A 512 17.20 -3.61 2.43
C LYS A 512 18.08 -4.81 2.76
N GLY A 513 19.21 -4.57 3.44
CA GLY A 513 20.20 -5.59 3.81
C GLY A 513 21.42 -5.63 2.90
N ASP A 514 21.65 -4.58 2.10
CA ASP A 514 22.79 -4.45 1.20
C ASP A 514 24.01 -3.91 1.97
N PHE A 515 24.71 -4.79 2.70
CA PHE A 515 25.92 -4.43 3.45
C PHE A 515 27.17 -4.53 2.57
N ARG A 516 27.91 -3.42 2.45
CA ARG A 516 29.22 -3.37 1.78
C ARG A 516 30.30 -3.15 2.83
N ILE A 517 31.02 -4.22 3.17
CA ILE A 517 32.15 -4.16 4.10
C ILE A 517 33.41 -3.87 3.29
N THR A 518 33.96 -2.66 3.42
CA THR A 518 35.16 -2.21 2.68
C THR A 518 36.38 -2.03 3.57
N SER A 519 36.20 -1.97 4.89
CA SER A 519 37.29 -1.82 5.85
C SER A 519 37.85 -3.19 6.23
N GLN A 520 39.18 -3.33 6.17
CA GLN A 520 39.87 -4.55 6.65
C GLN A 520 39.62 -4.81 8.14
N LYS A 521 39.37 -3.75 8.92
CA LYS A 521 39.06 -3.84 10.36
C LYS A 521 37.74 -4.58 10.66
N ASP A 522 36.89 -4.78 9.65
CA ASP A 522 35.55 -5.34 9.78
C ASP A 522 35.43 -6.75 9.19
N GLU A 523 36.53 -7.34 8.71
CA GLU A 523 36.51 -8.68 8.09
C GLU A 523 36.13 -9.81 9.07
N TRP A 524 36.34 -9.61 10.38
CA TRP A 524 35.97 -10.56 11.43
C TRP A 524 34.47 -10.91 11.42
N VAL A 525 33.63 -10.03 10.87
CA VAL A 525 32.18 -10.23 10.74
C VAL A 525 31.86 -11.42 9.82
N PHE A 526 32.74 -11.76 8.87
CA PHE A 526 32.55 -12.90 7.98
C PHE A 526 32.75 -14.26 8.68
N ALA A 527 33.27 -14.29 9.91
CA ALA A 527 33.30 -15.49 10.73
C ALA A 527 31.87 -16.01 11.03
N ASP A 528 30.89 -15.10 11.19
CA ASP A 528 29.46 -15.45 11.25
C ASP A 528 28.58 -14.34 10.67
N VAL A 529 27.99 -14.58 9.50
CA VAL A 529 27.12 -13.63 8.78
C VAL A 529 25.86 -13.27 9.59
N ASP A 530 25.53 -14.02 10.65
CA ASP A 530 24.45 -13.67 11.57
C ASP A 530 24.68 -12.33 12.28
N PHE A 531 25.93 -11.85 12.43
CA PHE A 531 26.17 -10.47 12.89
C PHE A 531 25.45 -9.45 11.99
N LEU A 532 25.54 -9.60 10.67
CA LEU A 532 24.85 -8.69 9.74
C LEU A 532 23.34 -8.97 9.70
N ARG A 533 22.95 -10.24 9.57
CA ARG A 533 21.54 -10.62 9.31
C ARG A 533 20.64 -10.55 10.54
N LYS A 534 21.15 -10.83 11.73
CA LYS A 534 20.37 -10.92 12.98
C LYS A 534 20.65 -9.79 13.96
N VAL A 535 21.72 -9.02 13.78
CA VAL A 535 22.06 -7.90 14.67
C VAL A 535 21.99 -6.57 13.93
N VAL A 536 22.82 -6.36 12.90
CA VAL A 536 22.94 -5.06 12.23
C VAL A 536 21.69 -4.73 11.40
N ALA A 537 21.18 -5.63 10.56
CA ALA A 537 19.98 -5.40 9.76
C ALA A 537 18.72 -5.14 10.61
N PRO A 538 18.38 -5.98 11.61
CA PRO A 538 17.28 -5.68 12.53
C PRO A 538 17.52 -4.39 13.32
N GLY A 539 18.77 -4.07 13.64
CA GLY A 539 19.17 -2.82 14.29
C GLY A 539 18.79 -1.57 13.50
N VAL A 540 19.13 -1.51 12.21
CA VAL A 540 18.75 -0.39 11.31
C VAL A 540 17.23 -0.29 11.16
N ARG A 541 16.56 -1.44 11.06
CA ARG A 541 15.10 -1.51 10.89
C ARG A 541 14.38 -1.00 12.13
N MET A 542 14.80 -1.43 13.31
CA MET A 542 14.22 -1.01 14.58
C MET A 542 14.52 0.46 14.89
N SER A 543 15.72 0.96 14.54
CA SER A 543 16.06 2.37 14.78
C SER A 543 15.15 3.33 14.03
N LEU A 544 14.74 2.99 12.80
CA LEU A 544 13.78 3.77 12.04
C LEU A 544 12.42 3.85 12.75
N LYS A 545 11.98 2.74 13.36
CA LYS A 545 10.72 2.68 14.11
C LYS A 545 10.80 3.49 15.41
N LEU A 546 11.87 3.32 16.18
CA LEU A 546 12.10 4.09 17.42
C LEU A 546 12.20 5.59 17.14
N HIS A 547 12.88 5.97 16.05
CA HIS A 547 12.96 7.35 15.60
C HIS A 547 11.59 7.92 15.23
N GLN A 548 10.68 7.12 14.67
CA GLN A 548 9.30 7.56 14.42
C GLN A 548 8.52 7.79 15.72
N ASP A 549 8.70 6.92 16.72
CA ASP A 549 8.01 7.03 18.00
C ASP A 549 8.54 8.18 18.86
N HIS A 550 9.80 8.58 18.67
CA HIS A 550 10.40 9.75 19.33
C HIS A 550 9.54 11.03 19.19
N PHE A 551 8.81 11.20 18.08
CA PHE A 551 7.92 12.34 17.89
C PHE A 551 6.60 12.26 18.69
N SER A 552 6.21 11.07 19.13
CA SER A 552 4.98 10.85 19.91
C SER A 552 5.27 10.74 21.41
N SER A 553 6.43 10.18 21.78
CA SER A 553 6.82 9.86 23.16
C SER A 553 8.32 10.15 23.35
N MET A 554 8.68 11.44 23.37
CA MET A 554 10.08 11.89 23.46
C MET A 554 10.76 11.46 24.77
N ASP A 555 10.07 11.62 25.90
CA ASP A 555 10.66 11.43 27.25
C ASP A 555 10.73 9.95 27.68
N ASP A 556 9.96 9.06 27.03
CA ASP A 556 9.82 7.66 27.46
C ASP A 556 11.06 6.81 27.12
N TYR A 557 11.89 7.23 26.16
CA TYR A 557 13.05 6.45 25.68
C TYR A 557 14.38 6.80 26.36
N ASP A 558 14.37 7.75 27.28
CA ASP A 558 15.51 8.01 28.16
C ASP A 558 15.62 6.96 29.26
N ASP A 559 14.49 6.35 29.68
CA ASP A 559 14.49 5.20 30.58
C ASP A 559 14.82 3.90 29.82
N HIS A 560 15.86 3.21 30.28
CA HIS A 560 16.27 1.92 29.72
C HIS A 560 15.15 0.87 29.81
N ALA A 561 14.36 0.84 30.89
CA ALA A 561 13.30 -0.16 31.04
C ALA A 561 12.19 0.03 30.00
N ALA A 562 11.70 1.26 29.86
CA ALA A 562 10.69 1.62 28.86
C ALA A 562 11.18 1.37 27.43
N MET A 563 12.43 1.71 27.11
CA MET A 563 13.02 1.44 25.79
C MET A 563 13.13 -0.07 25.50
N TYR A 564 13.57 -0.88 26.47
CA TYR A 564 13.67 -2.34 26.30
C TYR A 564 12.29 -2.95 26.02
N ASP A 565 11.29 -2.57 26.81
CA ASP A 565 9.93 -3.08 26.67
C ASP A 565 9.28 -2.62 25.35
N ALA A 566 9.58 -1.40 24.89
CA ALA A 566 9.15 -0.91 23.58
C ALA A 566 9.73 -1.75 22.43
N ILE A 567 11.05 -2.00 22.42
CA ILE A 567 11.68 -2.82 21.37
C ILE A 567 11.09 -4.23 21.34
N VAL A 568 10.92 -4.86 22.50
CA VAL A 568 10.30 -6.20 22.61
C VAL A 568 8.85 -6.19 22.12
N ASN A 569 8.08 -5.15 22.43
CA ASN A 569 6.70 -5.02 21.96
C ASN A 569 6.65 -4.87 20.44
N HIS A 570 7.54 -4.07 19.84
CA HIS A 570 7.63 -3.92 18.39
C HIS A 570 8.06 -5.21 17.69
N GLU A 571 9.04 -5.95 18.23
CA GLU A 571 9.47 -7.25 17.69
C GLU A 571 8.31 -8.26 17.62
N ASN A 572 7.41 -8.27 18.63
CA ASN A 572 6.30 -9.22 18.70
C ASN A 572 5.07 -8.81 17.85
N ASN A 573 4.79 -7.50 17.74
CA ASN A 573 3.55 -6.99 17.15
C ASN A 573 3.71 -6.36 15.76
N MET A 574 4.93 -6.17 15.29
CA MET A 574 5.23 -5.48 14.03
C MET A 574 6.26 -6.24 13.19
N VAL A 575 6.03 -6.29 11.88
CA VAL A 575 7.04 -6.76 10.92
C VAL A 575 7.71 -5.55 10.27
N ILE A 576 9.02 -5.40 10.48
CA ILE A 576 9.82 -4.36 9.85
C ILE A 576 10.72 -5.00 8.80
N SER A 577 10.45 -4.74 7.52
CA SER A 577 11.21 -5.30 6.41
C SER A 577 11.09 -4.42 5.17
N HIS A 578 11.99 -4.60 4.22
CA HIS A 578 11.87 -3.99 2.90
C HIS A 578 10.69 -4.62 2.12
N GLU A 579 9.96 -3.85 1.32
CA GLU A 579 8.74 -4.35 0.65
C GLU A 579 9.03 -5.45 -0.39
N GLY A 580 10.25 -5.45 -0.93
CA GLY A 580 10.73 -6.50 -1.83
C GLY A 580 11.11 -7.83 -1.15
N ASP A 581 11.14 -7.88 0.19
CA ASP A 581 11.44 -9.06 1.00
C ASP A 581 10.25 -10.04 0.99
N PRO A 582 10.44 -11.35 0.76
CA PRO A 582 9.39 -12.34 0.89
C PRO A 582 8.64 -12.30 2.23
N ALA A 583 9.34 -11.94 3.33
CA ALA A 583 8.75 -11.80 4.65
C ALA A 583 7.64 -10.74 4.70
N TRP A 584 7.80 -9.63 3.97
CA TRP A 584 6.78 -8.58 3.85
C TRP A 584 5.49 -9.13 3.26
N ARG A 585 5.60 -9.81 2.10
CA ARG A 585 4.45 -10.39 1.42
C ARG A 585 3.75 -11.45 2.26
N GLN A 586 4.53 -12.31 2.91
CA GLN A 586 3.98 -13.33 3.80
C GLN A 586 3.23 -12.68 4.98
N ALA A 587 3.77 -11.62 5.57
CA ALA A 587 3.14 -10.91 6.69
C ALA A 587 1.81 -10.23 6.28
N VAL A 588 1.75 -9.56 5.13
CA VAL A 588 0.51 -8.94 4.62
C VAL A 588 -0.57 -10.01 4.37
N LEU A 589 -0.19 -11.14 3.77
CA LEU A 589 -1.11 -12.24 3.50
C LEU A 589 -1.51 -13.03 4.77
N ALA A 590 -0.65 -13.04 5.79
CA ALA A 590 -0.91 -13.62 7.10
C ALA A 590 -1.72 -12.71 8.03
N ASN A 591 -2.16 -11.54 7.55
CA ASN A 591 -2.96 -10.58 8.31
C ASN A 591 -2.24 -10.05 9.57
N THR A 592 -0.93 -9.84 9.51
CA THR A 592 -0.15 -9.21 10.59
C THR A 592 -0.69 -7.82 10.92
N PRO A 593 -0.84 -7.45 12.20
CA PRO A 593 -1.54 -6.22 12.59
C PRO A 593 -0.83 -4.93 12.15
N SER A 594 0.50 -4.89 12.21
CA SER A 594 1.26 -3.71 11.76
C SER A 594 2.52 -4.10 11.01
N LEU A 595 2.88 -3.31 10.00
CA LEU A 595 4.11 -3.46 9.23
C LEU A 595 4.76 -2.11 8.96
N LEU A 596 6.08 -2.07 8.85
CA LEU A 596 6.84 -0.87 8.52
C LEU A 596 7.91 -1.16 7.46
N ALA A 597 7.99 -0.29 6.45
CA ALA A 597 9.00 -0.33 5.41
C ALA A 597 9.54 1.07 5.10
N LEU A 598 10.74 1.12 4.53
CA LEU A 598 11.30 2.32 3.92
C LEU A 598 11.26 2.13 2.40
N ARG A 599 10.42 2.90 1.71
CA ARG A 599 10.26 2.88 0.26
C ARG A 599 11.14 3.97 -0.38
N HIS A 600 11.74 3.63 -1.51
CA HIS A 600 12.40 4.56 -2.41
C HIS A 600 11.56 4.69 -3.68
N VAL A 601 11.21 5.92 -4.05
CA VAL A 601 10.43 6.27 -5.24
C VAL A 601 11.25 7.26 -6.05
N PHE A 602 11.41 7.01 -7.35
CA PHE A 602 12.05 7.95 -8.26
C PHE A 602 10.95 8.70 -9.03
N ASP A 603 10.71 9.97 -8.68
CA ASP A 603 9.66 10.80 -9.27
C ASP A 603 10.26 12.10 -9.84
N ASP A 604 9.85 12.48 -11.06
CA ASP A 604 10.29 13.71 -11.75
C ASP A 604 11.82 13.99 -11.75
N GLY A 605 12.65 12.95 -11.72
CA GLY A 605 14.11 13.08 -11.73
C GLY A 605 14.75 13.28 -10.35
N ALA A 606 13.99 13.14 -9.27
CA ALA A 606 14.45 13.23 -7.89
C ALA A 606 14.19 11.93 -7.11
N ASP A 607 15.11 11.61 -6.19
CA ASP A 607 14.97 10.48 -5.27
C ASP A 607 14.12 10.86 -4.05
N GLU A 608 12.94 10.25 -3.92
CA GLU A 608 12.08 10.40 -2.75
C GLU A 608 12.11 9.15 -1.86
N TYR A 609 12.42 9.33 -0.58
CA TYR A 609 12.37 8.25 0.41
C TYR A 609 11.17 8.44 1.34
N LYS A 610 10.34 7.40 1.49
CA LYS A 610 9.08 7.42 2.25
C LYS A 610 9.05 6.29 3.26
N ILE A 611 8.75 6.61 4.52
CA ILE A 611 8.45 5.61 5.55
C ILE A 611 6.98 5.22 5.39
N ILE A 612 6.76 3.94 5.10
CA ILE A 612 5.42 3.39 4.90
C ILE A 612 5.09 2.49 6.07
N MET A 613 4.00 2.83 6.76
CA MET A 613 3.46 2.02 7.82
C MET A 613 2.07 1.52 7.41
N LEU A 614 1.87 0.22 7.59
CA LEU A 614 0.63 -0.47 7.31
C LEU A 614 0.00 -0.87 8.63
N ASN A 615 -1.25 -0.47 8.85
CA ASN A 615 -2.03 -0.89 10.01
C ASN A 615 -3.28 -1.62 9.55
N LYS A 616 -3.43 -2.85 10.00
CA LYS A 616 -4.62 -3.66 9.74
C LYS A 616 -5.81 -3.05 10.47
N ARG A 617 -6.79 -2.58 9.70
CA ARG A 617 -7.98 -1.88 10.21
C ARG A 617 -9.19 -2.21 9.36
N TYR A 618 -10.35 -1.80 9.84
CA TYR A 618 -11.58 -1.82 9.06
C TYR A 618 -11.65 -0.55 8.21
N LEU A 619 -11.49 -0.69 6.90
CA LEU A 619 -11.55 0.39 5.94
C LEU A 619 -13.00 0.65 5.52
N SER A 620 -13.35 1.92 5.32
CA SER A 620 -14.66 2.32 4.82
C SER A 620 -14.59 2.64 3.33
N PHE A 621 -15.23 1.80 2.52
CA PHE A 621 -15.39 2.03 1.09
C PHE A 621 -16.74 2.65 0.76
N ARG A 622 -16.74 3.60 -0.17
CA ARG A 622 -17.93 3.96 -0.92
C ARG A 622 -18.11 2.97 -2.06
N VAL A 623 -19.33 2.45 -2.22
CA VAL A 623 -19.68 1.47 -3.26
C VAL A 623 -20.55 2.15 -4.31
N ILE A 624 -20.00 2.33 -5.50
CA ILE A 624 -20.66 2.99 -6.62
C ILE A 624 -21.04 1.95 -7.66
N LYS A 625 -22.32 1.84 -8.01
CA LYS A 625 -22.78 0.99 -9.10
C LYS A 625 -22.74 1.76 -10.42
N VAL A 626 -21.97 1.26 -11.37
CA VAL A 626 -21.83 1.84 -12.72
C VAL A 626 -22.77 1.12 -13.69
N ASN A 627 -23.30 1.83 -14.67
CA ASN A 627 -24.07 1.24 -15.75
C ASN A 627 -23.18 0.26 -16.55
N ARG A 628 -23.49 -1.04 -16.47
CA ARG A 628 -22.74 -2.10 -17.15
C ARG A 628 -22.64 -1.92 -18.66
N GLU A 629 -23.65 -1.36 -19.32
CA GLU A 629 -23.61 -1.12 -20.77
C GLU A 629 -22.67 0.04 -21.12
N CYS A 630 -22.51 1.02 -20.23
CA CYS A 630 -21.50 2.07 -20.36
C CYS A 630 -20.08 1.49 -20.26
N VAL A 631 -19.82 0.62 -19.28
CA VAL A 631 -18.52 -0.07 -19.13
C VAL A 631 -18.21 -0.93 -20.35
N ARG A 632 -19.15 -1.78 -20.77
CA ARG A 632 -18.99 -2.65 -21.95
C ARG A 632 -18.72 -1.84 -23.22
N GLY A 633 -19.44 -0.73 -23.40
CA GLY A 633 -19.32 0.19 -24.53
C GLY A 633 -17.97 0.92 -24.58
N LEU A 634 -17.53 1.49 -23.45
CA LEU A 634 -16.24 2.19 -23.37
C LEU A 634 -15.06 1.24 -23.59
N TRP A 635 -15.08 0.06 -22.96
CA TRP A 635 -14.05 -0.96 -23.19
C TRP A 635 -14.01 -1.45 -24.64
N ALA A 636 -15.18 -1.64 -25.28
CA ALA A 636 -15.25 -1.99 -26.69
C ALA A 636 -14.73 -0.86 -27.59
N GLY A 637 -15.01 0.39 -27.26
CA GLY A 637 -14.46 1.58 -27.94
C GLY A 637 -12.94 1.62 -27.88
N GLN A 638 -12.36 1.44 -26.68
CA GLN A 638 -10.92 1.41 -26.48
C GLN A 638 -10.25 0.27 -27.25
N LEU A 639 -10.82 -0.93 -27.19
CA LEU A 639 -10.34 -2.09 -27.94
C LEU A 639 -10.32 -1.81 -29.46
N GLN A 640 -11.39 -1.23 -29.99
CA GLN A 640 -11.49 -0.86 -31.40
C GLN A 640 -10.44 0.18 -31.80
N GLU A 641 -10.26 1.22 -30.98
CA GLU A 641 -9.33 2.30 -31.28
C GLU A 641 -7.86 1.86 -31.21
N LEU A 642 -7.49 1.13 -30.16
CA LEU A 642 -6.11 0.71 -29.92
C LEU A 642 -5.67 -0.47 -30.79
N ILE A 643 -6.52 -1.49 -30.91
CA ILE A 643 -6.13 -2.73 -31.59
C ILE A 643 -6.51 -2.68 -33.06
N PHE A 644 -7.76 -2.34 -33.38
CA PHE A 644 -8.24 -2.39 -34.76
C PHE A 644 -7.80 -1.17 -35.58
N LEU A 645 -7.95 0.04 -35.05
CA LEU A 645 -7.52 1.27 -35.73
C LEU A 645 -6.03 1.57 -35.52
N ARG A 646 -5.36 0.86 -34.60
CA ARG A 646 -3.94 1.04 -34.26
C ARG A 646 -3.60 2.48 -33.91
N ASN A 647 -4.52 3.21 -33.27
CA ASN A 647 -4.29 4.58 -32.84
C ASN A 647 -3.30 4.60 -31.66
N ARG A 648 -2.09 5.08 -31.89
CA ARG A 648 -1.00 5.13 -30.91
C ARG A 648 -0.89 6.46 -30.16
N ASN A 649 -1.80 7.42 -30.41
CA ASN A 649 -1.73 8.71 -29.74
C ASN A 649 -1.97 8.54 -28.23
N PRO A 650 -1.07 9.02 -27.34
CA PRO A 650 -1.27 8.98 -25.89
C PRO A 650 -2.46 9.83 -25.42
N GLU A 651 -2.78 10.92 -26.11
CA GLU A 651 -3.94 11.80 -25.86
C GLU A 651 -5.21 11.34 -26.60
N ARG A 652 -5.25 10.09 -27.07
CA ARG A 652 -6.38 9.57 -27.86
C ARG A 652 -7.67 9.54 -27.04
N GLY A 653 -8.75 10.06 -27.61
CA GLY A 653 -10.06 10.07 -26.96
C GLY A 653 -10.06 10.73 -25.57
N SER A 654 -9.14 11.69 -25.33
CA SER A 654 -9.04 12.46 -24.09
C SER A 654 -10.20 13.46 -23.97
N ILE A 655 -11.42 12.95 -23.77
CA ILE A 655 -12.48 13.78 -23.19
C ILE A 655 -12.08 13.95 -21.72
N GLN A 656 -11.33 15.01 -21.47
CA GLN A 656 -10.92 15.40 -20.13
C GLN A 656 -12.18 15.76 -19.34
N ASN A 657 -12.30 15.24 -18.12
CA ASN A 657 -13.36 15.59 -17.16
C ASN A 657 -14.78 15.06 -17.49
N ALA A 658 -14.92 13.81 -17.97
CA ALA A 658 -16.21 13.13 -18.17
C ALA A 658 -16.77 12.48 -16.87
N LYS A 659 -16.97 13.31 -15.82
CA LYS A 659 -17.41 12.87 -14.47
C LYS A 659 -18.69 12.04 -14.47
N GLN A 660 -19.55 12.22 -15.47
CA GLN A 660 -20.86 11.56 -15.53
C GLN A 660 -20.77 10.12 -16.02
N ALA A 661 -19.77 9.81 -16.83
CA ALA A 661 -19.52 8.47 -17.35
C ALA A 661 -18.40 7.72 -16.62
N LEU A 662 -17.58 8.42 -15.80
CA LEU A 662 -16.36 7.88 -15.17
C LEU A 662 -15.41 7.25 -16.20
N ARG A 663 -15.22 7.95 -17.33
CA ARG A 663 -14.53 7.42 -18.50
C ARG A 663 -13.10 7.03 -18.17
N ASN A 664 -12.37 7.82 -17.38
CA ASN A 664 -10.97 7.56 -17.08
C ASN A 664 -10.83 6.37 -16.13
N ILE A 665 -11.63 6.30 -15.07
CA ILE A 665 -11.68 5.13 -14.16
C ILE A 665 -12.02 3.84 -14.93
N ILE A 666 -13.01 3.90 -15.83
CA ILE A 666 -13.41 2.73 -16.63
C ILE A 666 -12.31 2.34 -17.61
N ASN A 667 -11.70 3.29 -18.32
CA ASN A 667 -10.68 2.97 -19.32
C ASN A 667 -9.38 2.48 -18.68
N SER A 668 -8.93 3.07 -17.57
CA SER A 668 -7.74 2.61 -16.85
C SER A 668 -7.92 1.20 -16.29
N SER A 669 -9.16 0.82 -15.93
CA SER A 669 -9.49 -0.54 -15.52
C SER A 669 -9.45 -1.60 -16.64
N CYS A 670 -9.21 -1.24 -17.91
CA CYS A 670 -9.08 -2.24 -18.97
C CYS A 670 -7.83 -3.10 -18.79
N ASP A 671 -7.93 -4.40 -19.04
CA ASP A 671 -6.77 -5.30 -18.99
C ASP A 671 -5.65 -4.85 -19.97
N GLN A 672 -4.39 -5.06 -19.59
CA GLN A 672 -3.24 -4.74 -20.44
C GLN A 672 -3.31 -5.54 -21.76
N PRO A 673 -3.01 -4.93 -22.93
CA PRO A 673 -2.31 -3.66 -23.14
C PRO A 673 -3.22 -2.43 -23.33
N ILE A 674 -4.53 -2.55 -23.09
CA ILE A 674 -5.50 -1.51 -23.45
C ILE A 674 -5.56 -0.45 -22.34
N GLY A 675 -5.67 -0.89 -21.10
CA GLY A 675 -5.58 -0.06 -19.90
C GLY A 675 -4.34 -0.39 -19.09
N TYR A 676 -4.33 0.08 -17.85
CA TYR A 676 -3.19 0.02 -16.95
C TYR A 676 -3.62 -0.27 -15.49
N PRO A 677 -4.41 -1.33 -15.23
CA PRO A 677 -4.73 -1.71 -13.87
C PRO A 677 -3.44 -2.17 -13.16
N ILE A 678 -3.27 -1.75 -11.91
CA ILE A 678 -2.17 -2.18 -11.05
C ILE A 678 -2.27 -3.69 -10.78
N TYR A 679 -3.49 -4.18 -10.58
CA TYR A 679 -3.75 -5.56 -10.22
C TYR A 679 -5.03 -6.06 -10.89
N VAL A 680 -4.99 -7.28 -11.42
CA VAL A 680 -6.18 -7.99 -11.90
C VAL A 680 -6.22 -9.33 -11.18
N SER A 681 -7.25 -9.52 -10.37
CA SER A 681 -7.46 -10.79 -9.68
C SER A 681 -7.85 -11.90 -10.65
N PRO A 682 -7.51 -13.17 -10.32
CA PRO A 682 -8.15 -14.32 -10.93
C PRO A 682 -9.64 -14.36 -10.55
N LEU A 683 -10.45 -15.09 -11.32
CA LEU A 683 -11.86 -15.28 -10.99
C LEU A 683 -12.03 -15.91 -9.61
N SER A 684 -12.46 -15.08 -8.67
CA SER A 684 -12.59 -15.46 -7.26
C SER A 684 -14.06 -15.69 -6.94
N THR A 685 -14.35 -16.81 -6.28
CA THR A 685 -15.71 -17.17 -5.89
C THR A 685 -15.88 -17.01 -4.39
N SER A 686 -16.85 -16.19 -4.00
CA SER A 686 -17.30 -16.00 -2.62
C SER A 686 -18.53 -16.86 -2.36
N TYR A 687 -18.58 -17.47 -1.18
CA TYR A 687 -19.68 -18.34 -0.76
C TYR A 687 -20.48 -17.68 0.37
N ALA A 688 -21.77 -18.00 0.46
CA ALA A 688 -22.61 -17.51 1.56
C ALA A 688 -22.11 -17.99 2.93
N ASP A 689 -21.58 -19.21 2.99
CA ASP A 689 -21.11 -19.87 4.21
C ASP A 689 -19.80 -19.30 4.75
N SER A 690 -18.99 -18.63 3.91
CA SER A 690 -17.73 -18.03 4.36
C SER A 690 -17.94 -16.77 5.20
N ASN A 691 -19.12 -16.14 5.12
CA ASN A 691 -19.42 -14.93 5.87
C ASN A 691 -20.00 -15.28 7.26
N PRO A 692 -19.30 -14.97 8.36
CA PRO A 692 -19.76 -15.30 9.71
C PRO A 692 -21.04 -14.53 10.10
N GLN A 693 -21.23 -13.32 9.56
CA GLN A 693 -22.40 -12.50 9.87
C GLN A 693 -23.68 -13.09 9.28
N LEU A 694 -23.64 -13.55 8.03
CA LEU A 694 -24.79 -14.21 7.41
C LEU A 694 -25.10 -15.55 8.08
N THR A 695 -24.05 -16.34 8.35
CA THR A 695 -24.16 -17.64 9.04
C THR A 695 -24.82 -17.51 10.41
N SER A 696 -24.59 -16.40 11.13
CA SER A 696 -25.25 -16.13 12.41
C SER A 696 -26.77 -15.92 12.30
N ILE A 697 -27.28 -15.53 11.12
CA ILE A 697 -28.71 -15.24 10.88
C ILE A 697 -29.41 -16.48 10.31
N VAL A 698 -28.84 -17.06 9.25
CA VAL A 698 -29.46 -18.17 8.49
C VAL A 698 -29.22 -19.52 9.17
N GLY A 699 -28.20 -19.61 10.01
CA GLY A 699 -27.60 -20.88 10.41
C GLY A 699 -26.59 -21.33 9.34
N GLY A 700 -25.60 -22.12 9.75
CA GLY A 700 -24.65 -22.72 8.81
C GLY A 700 -25.32 -23.67 7.81
N PRO A 701 -24.54 -24.31 6.93
CA PRO A 701 -25.09 -25.20 5.90
C PRO A 701 -25.99 -26.27 6.54
N LEU A 702 -27.09 -26.58 5.84
CA LEU A 702 -28.05 -27.62 6.23
C LEU A 702 -27.35 -28.98 6.23
N SER A 703 -26.76 -29.34 7.37
CA SER A 703 -26.16 -30.65 7.62
C SER A 703 -27.09 -31.49 8.49
N PHE A 704 -27.16 -32.79 8.23
CA PHE A 704 -27.93 -33.73 9.06
C PHE A 704 -27.49 -33.67 10.53
N ASN A 705 -26.19 -33.45 10.79
CA ASN A 705 -25.64 -33.23 12.13
C ASN A 705 -26.14 -31.94 12.78
N GLY A 706 -26.24 -30.85 12.00
CA GLY A 706 -26.79 -29.57 12.48
C GLY A 706 -28.29 -29.65 12.81
N ILE A 707 -29.07 -30.33 11.96
CA ILE A 707 -30.51 -30.55 12.17
C ILE A 707 -30.73 -31.46 13.39
N GLY A 708 -30.00 -32.57 13.49
CA GLY A 708 -30.06 -33.48 14.64
C GLY A 708 -29.65 -32.80 15.95
N GLY A 709 -28.63 -31.95 15.92
CA GLY A 709 -28.20 -31.14 17.06
C GLY A 709 -29.23 -30.08 17.47
N PHE A 710 -29.89 -29.42 16.50
CA PHE A 710 -30.97 -28.49 16.76
C PHE A 710 -32.20 -29.18 17.37
N ILE A 711 -32.62 -30.31 16.81
CA ILE A 711 -33.72 -31.13 17.35
C ILE A 711 -33.39 -31.60 18.75
N ARG A 712 -32.16 -32.08 19.01
CA ARG A 712 -31.73 -32.49 20.36
C ARG A 712 -31.74 -31.30 21.33
N LYS A 713 -31.22 -30.13 20.96
CA LYS A 713 -31.27 -28.90 21.81
C LYS A 713 -32.69 -28.39 22.04
N LEU A 714 -33.57 -28.50 21.04
CA LEU A 714 -34.97 -28.13 21.15
C LEU A 714 -35.71 -29.11 22.06
N TRP A 715 -35.44 -30.42 21.93
CA TRP A 715 -35.95 -31.49 22.78
C TRP A 715 -35.50 -31.31 24.23
N THR A 716 -34.22 -31.01 24.48
CA THR A 716 -33.72 -30.73 25.84
C THR A 716 -34.38 -29.47 26.42
N ARG A 717 -34.57 -28.40 25.63
CA ARG A 717 -35.27 -27.19 26.09
C ARG A 717 -36.76 -27.42 26.37
N LEU A 718 -37.44 -28.22 25.56
CA LEU A 718 -38.83 -28.62 25.79
C LEU A 718 -38.93 -29.51 27.03
N ARG A 719 -38.01 -30.46 27.22
CA ARG A 719 -37.94 -31.31 28.41
C ARG A 719 -37.68 -30.51 29.69
N LEU A 720 -36.76 -29.54 29.64
CA LEU A 720 -36.49 -28.63 30.76
C LEU A 720 -37.67 -27.70 31.09
N ARG A 721 -38.42 -27.24 30.08
CA ARG A 721 -39.62 -26.41 30.30
C ARG A 721 -40.86 -27.20 30.69
N CYS A 722 -40.97 -28.46 30.29
CA CYS A 722 -42.07 -29.34 30.70
C CYS A 722 -41.80 -30.10 32.00
N GLY A 723 -40.54 -30.11 32.49
CA GLY A 723 -40.15 -30.73 33.76
C GLY A 723 -40.08 -29.76 34.96
N ALA A 724 -40.36 -28.47 34.76
CA ALA A 724 -40.32 -27.44 35.81
C ALA A 724 -41.67 -27.21 36.51
N THR A 725 -42.57 -28.20 36.47
CA THR A 725 -43.69 -28.31 37.40
C THR A 725 -43.56 -29.65 38.11
N CYS A 726 -43.61 -29.61 39.45
CA CYS A 726 -43.42 -30.72 40.39
C CYS A 726 -41.94 -31.02 40.75
N HIS A 727 -41.41 -30.37 41.79
CA HIS A 727 -41.13 -30.99 43.11
C HIS A 727 -40.78 -29.91 44.14
N SER A 728 -41.34 -30.09 45.33
CA SER A 728 -41.22 -29.25 46.53
C SER A 728 -40.14 -29.83 47.45
N GLY A 729 -39.31 -28.95 48.02
CA GLY A 729 -38.64 -29.14 49.33
C GLY A 729 -37.31 -29.90 49.36
N GLY A 730 -36.23 -29.20 49.73
CA GLY A 730 -35.01 -29.79 50.30
C GLY A 730 -33.69 -29.12 49.85
N GLU A 731 -33.09 -28.28 50.71
CA GLU A 731 -31.66 -27.93 50.71
C GLU A 731 -30.88 -28.88 51.67
N PRO A 732 -29.54 -28.83 51.78
CA PRO A 732 -28.48 -28.93 50.76
C PRO A 732 -27.39 -29.96 51.19
N SER A 733 -26.39 -30.27 50.34
CA SER A 733 -25.07 -30.73 50.83
C SER A 733 -23.96 -30.63 49.77
N ASP A 734 -22.83 -30.12 50.22
CA ASP A 734 -21.55 -29.89 49.54
C ASP A 734 -20.78 -31.18 49.15
N ASP A 735 -19.82 -30.94 48.26
CA ASP A 735 -18.56 -31.65 48.00
C ASP A 735 -18.56 -33.02 47.27
N ILE A 736 -17.92 -33.04 46.10
CA ILE A 736 -16.61 -33.68 45.81
C ILE A 736 -16.44 -33.73 44.27
N ALA A 737 -15.46 -32.99 43.74
CA ALA A 737 -14.87 -33.22 42.42
C ALA A 737 -13.90 -34.43 42.50
N PRO A 738 -13.58 -35.14 41.39
CA PRO A 738 -12.41 -34.71 40.61
C PRO A 738 -12.43 -35.01 39.08
N ASP A 739 -11.68 -34.16 38.38
CA ASP A 739 -10.81 -34.33 37.19
C ASP A 739 -11.17 -35.28 36.02
N LEU A 740 -11.19 -34.73 34.79
CA LEU A 740 -9.99 -34.73 33.92
C LEU A 740 -10.16 -33.88 32.63
N SER A 741 -9.19 -32.97 32.47
CA SER A 741 -8.74 -32.08 31.39
C SER A 741 -9.11 -32.29 29.90
N THR A 742 -9.52 -31.19 29.25
CA THR A 742 -8.94 -30.48 28.06
C THR A 742 -10.05 -29.64 27.41
N GLY A 743 -9.98 -28.36 27.05
CA GLY A 743 -8.99 -27.28 27.06
C GLY A 743 -9.61 -26.12 26.23
N SER A 744 -9.33 -24.87 26.62
CA SER A 744 -9.56 -23.61 25.87
C SER A 744 -10.86 -22.82 26.13
N THR A 745 -10.71 -21.88 27.07
CA THR A 745 -11.59 -20.79 27.51
C THR A 745 -11.56 -19.55 26.61
N ALA A 746 -12.71 -18.89 26.45
CA ALA A 746 -12.83 -17.45 26.25
C ALA A 746 -13.97 -16.93 27.15
N TYR A 747 -13.61 -16.09 28.13
CA TYR A 747 -14.51 -15.47 29.11
C TYR A 747 -15.30 -14.30 28.51
N PRO A 748 -16.50 -14.00 29.06
CA PRO A 748 -16.83 -12.62 29.35
C PRO A 748 -17.25 -12.46 30.83
N GLU A 749 -16.56 -11.60 31.56
CA GLU A 749 -17.01 -11.12 32.87
C GLU A 749 -18.07 -10.02 32.72
N ARG A 750 -19.18 -10.22 33.42
CA ARG A 750 -20.08 -9.17 33.90
C ARG A 750 -20.10 -9.28 35.42
N TYR A 751 -19.81 -8.19 36.12
CA TYR A 751 -20.31 -7.97 37.47
C TYR A 751 -21.21 -6.72 37.51
N SER A 752 -22.36 -6.94 38.12
CA SER A 752 -23.43 -6.03 38.52
C SER A 752 -23.15 -5.40 39.90
N PHE A 753 -23.81 -4.28 40.24
CA PHE A 753 -24.52 -3.97 41.52
C PHE A 753 -25.12 -2.55 41.39
N ARG A 754 -26.46 -2.39 41.33
CA ARG A 754 -27.47 -2.06 42.38
C ARG A 754 -27.74 -0.56 42.58
N ALA A 755 -28.99 -0.29 42.92
CA ALA A 755 -29.69 0.99 42.92
C ALA A 755 -29.93 1.55 44.33
N ASP A 756 -30.04 2.87 44.42
CA ASP A 756 -30.82 3.69 45.36
C ASP A 756 -30.81 5.12 44.77
N GLY A 757 -31.76 6.06 44.85
CA GLY A 757 -32.97 6.23 45.64
C GLY A 757 -33.19 7.74 45.85
N SER A 758 -34.21 8.32 45.20
CA SER A 758 -35.00 9.49 45.66
C SER A 758 -34.54 10.98 45.49
N ILE A 759 -35.45 11.77 44.86
CA ILE A 759 -36.12 13.01 45.34
C ILE A 759 -35.43 14.42 45.27
N ARG A 760 -36.06 15.26 44.44
CA ARG A 760 -36.46 16.71 44.53
C ARG A 760 -35.46 17.83 44.86
N SER A 761 -35.35 18.76 43.88
CA SER A 761 -35.67 20.20 43.92
C SER A 761 -35.15 21.08 45.07
N SER A 762 -34.32 22.08 44.73
CA SER A 762 -34.69 23.50 44.85
C SER A 762 -33.65 24.47 44.26
N SER A 763 -34.13 25.28 43.32
CA SER A 763 -33.85 26.69 42.99
C SER A 763 -32.87 27.49 43.87
N TYR A 764 -32.06 28.39 43.26
CA TYR A 764 -32.17 29.86 43.38
C TYR A 764 -31.15 30.61 42.50
N ARG A 765 -31.67 31.55 41.67
CA ARG A 765 -31.22 32.92 41.29
C ARG A 765 -29.72 33.26 41.14
N SER A 766 -29.23 34.16 40.28
CA SER A 766 -29.82 35.10 39.30
C SER A 766 -28.70 35.92 38.61
N SER A 767 -28.94 36.29 37.34
CA SER A 767 -28.65 37.59 36.66
C SER A 767 -27.22 38.16 36.54
N PHE A 768 -26.82 38.50 35.29
CA PHE A 768 -26.36 39.84 34.79
C PHE A 768 -26.11 39.71 33.25
N SER A 769 -26.93 40.29 32.36
CA SER A 769 -26.89 41.63 31.72
C SER A 769 -26.23 41.71 30.32
N ARG A 770 -27.11 41.78 29.30
CA ARG A 770 -27.14 42.63 28.07
C ARG A 770 -25.86 43.29 27.48
N GLY A 771 -25.52 42.83 26.25
CA GLY A 771 -25.33 43.60 24.99
C GLY A 771 -23.95 44.23 24.67
N PRO A 772 -23.65 44.66 23.41
CA PRO A 772 -24.38 44.51 22.13
C PRO A 772 -23.51 44.01 20.92
N ARG A 773 -24.17 43.95 19.75
CA ARG A 773 -23.69 43.50 18.42
C ARG A 773 -22.45 44.23 17.87
N SER A 774 -21.61 43.51 17.12
CA SER A 774 -21.02 43.98 15.86
C SER A 774 -20.67 42.80 14.93
N SER A 775 -20.90 43.03 13.64
CA SER A 775 -20.60 42.19 12.50
C SER A 775 -19.22 42.55 11.93
N LEU A 776 -18.40 41.57 11.54
CA LEU A 776 -17.60 41.67 10.31
C LEU A 776 -17.02 40.32 9.88
N ALA A 777 -17.11 40.08 8.58
CA ALA A 777 -16.50 38.98 7.85
C ALA A 777 -14.98 39.11 7.77
N THR A 778 -14.28 37.98 7.62
CA THR A 778 -12.94 37.95 7.03
C THR A 778 -12.70 36.59 6.38
N GLY A 779 -12.52 36.59 5.06
CA GLY A 779 -12.16 35.42 4.27
C GLY A 779 -10.66 35.10 4.34
N PRO A 780 -10.25 33.92 3.83
CA PRO A 780 -8.86 33.50 3.86
C PRO A 780 -8.05 34.18 2.75
N ILE A 781 -6.88 34.69 3.14
CA ILE A 781 -5.86 35.32 2.31
C ILE A 781 -5.11 34.23 1.55
N GLY A 782 -5.21 34.26 0.22
CA GLY A 782 -4.32 33.53 -0.68
C GLY A 782 -3.02 34.30 -0.90
N ILE A 783 -1.88 33.61 -0.76
CA ILE A 783 -0.57 34.14 -1.14
C ILE A 783 -0.26 33.70 -2.57
N ARG A 784 -0.11 34.72 -3.43
CA ARG A 784 0.30 34.63 -4.82
C ARG A 784 1.82 34.45 -4.90
N THR A 785 2.30 33.49 -5.68
CA THR A 785 3.66 33.50 -6.24
C THR A 785 3.62 33.80 -7.73
N SER A 786 4.24 34.91 -8.09
CA SER A 786 4.27 35.48 -9.43
C SER A 786 5.34 34.80 -10.30
N LEU A 787 4.91 34.38 -11.48
CA LEU A 787 5.75 34.10 -12.64
C LEU A 787 6.50 35.36 -13.08
N ARG A 788 7.81 35.26 -13.33
CA ARG A 788 8.54 36.21 -14.18
C ARG A 788 9.34 35.44 -15.22
N ALA A 789 8.91 35.61 -16.47
CA ALA A 789 9.62 35.18 -17.65
C ALA A 789 10.87 36.05 -17.86
N THR A 790 12.00 35.42 -18.17
CA THR A 790 13.15 36.06 -18.81
C THR A 790 13.51 35.27 -20.07
N THR A 791 13.53 36.01 -21.17
CA THR A 791 13.92 35.61 -22.52
C THR A 791 15.39 35.18 -22.57
N GLY A 792 15.67 34.14 -23.35
CA GLY A 792 16.99 33.54 -23.46
C GLY A 792 17.99 34.26 -24.34
N THR A 793 19.25 33.87 -24.15
CA THR A 793 20.32 33.92 -25.15
C THR A 793 21.23 32.70 -24.95
N HIS A 794 21.58 32.08 -26.09
CA HIS A 794 22.42 30.91 -26.25
C HIS A 794 23.79 31.04 -25.57
N ILE A 795 24.33 29.93 -25.03
CA ILE A 795 25.72 29.49 -25.22
C ILE A 795 25.79 27.97 -24.97
N SER A 796 26.38 27.29 -25.96
CA SER A 796 26.71 25.86 -26.02
C SER A 796 27.76 25.47 -24.97
N LYS A 797 27.65 24.27 -24.39
CA LYS A 797 28.80 23.39 -24.07
C LYS A 797 28.30 21.98 -23.66
N ARG A 798 28.66 20.99 -24.48
CA ARG A 798 28.66 19.56 -24.12
C ARG A 798 29.62 19.31 -22.95
N PRO A 799 29.42 18.21 -22.21
CA PRO A 799 30.51 17.24 -22.13
C PRO A 799 30.05 15.83 -22.48
N SER A 800 30.83 15.23 -23.36
CA SER A 800 30.94 13.81 -23.62
C SER A 800 31.76 13.16 -22.51
N ALA A 801 31.23 12.09 -21.89
CA ALA A 801 32.03 11.13 -21.14
C ALA A 801 31.54 9.72 -21.51
N THR A 802 32.34 9.09 -22.37
CA THR A 802 32.29 7.68 -22.72
C THR A 802 32.67 6.83 -21.52
N ALA A 803 31.78 5.94 -21.09
CA ALA A 803 32.08 4.87 -20.16
C ALA A 803 32.86 3.76 -20.88
N SER A 804 34.10 3.51 -20.48
CA SER A 804 34.84 2.31 -20.82
C SER A 804 34.58 1.23 -19.76
N LEU A 805 33.98 0.12 -20.21
CA LEU A 805 33.96 -1.16 -19.49
C LEU A 805 35.39 -1.71 -19.40
N THR A 806 35.79 -2.17 -18.21
CA THR A 806 36.83 -3.19 -18.07
C THR A 806 36.38 -4.28 -17.10
N GLN A 807 36.45 -5.53 -17.60
CA GLN A 807 36.18 -6.77 -16.88
C GLN A 807 37.33 -7.14 -15.92
N PRO A 808 37.10 -8.02 -14.94
CA PRO A 808 38.06 -8.30 -13.89
C PRO A 808 39.10 -9.35 -14.34
N HIS A 809 40.39 -9.03 -14.18
CA HIS A 809 41.45 -10.02 -14.23
C HIS A 809 41.82 -10.48 -12.82
N SER A 810 41.74 -11.80 -12.64
CA SER A 810 42.27 -12.57 -11.52
C SER A 810 43.80 -12.44 -11.43
N ALA A 811 44.32 -12.02 -10.28
CA ALA A 811 45.72 -12.20 -9.90
C ALA A 811 45.79 -12.69 -8.45
N SER A 812 46.43 -13.84 -8.29
CA SER A 812 46.74 -14.52 -7.04
C SER A 812 47.65 -13.68 -6.14
N VAL A 813 47.22 -13.43 -4.90
CA VAL A 813 48.04 -12.80 -3.86
C VAL A 813 48.56 -13.88 -2.93
N THR A 814 49.86 -14.16 -3.01
CA THR A 814 50.64 -14.81 -1.96
C THR A 814 50.84 -13.81 -0.81
N THR A 815 50.37 -14.20 0.37
CA THR A 815 50.63 -13.55 1.67
C THR A 815 52.12 -13.50 2.02
N PRO A 816 52.61 -12.40 2.60
CA PRO A 816 53.65 -12.44 3.59
C PRO A 816 53.09 -12.11 4.99
N THR A 817 53.40 -12.99 5.91
CA THR A 817 53.22 -12.92 7.36
C THR A 817 53.94 -11.68 7.91
N LEU A 818 53.26 -10.82 8.68
CA LEU A 818 53.89 -9.72 9.41
C LEU A 818 54.12 -10.10 10.87
N THR A 819 55.37 -10.46 11.15
CA THR A 819 55.99 -10.52 12.47
C THR A 819 56.00 -9.12 13.10
N ILE A 820 55.59 -9.02 14.36
CA ILE A 820 55.74 -7.82 15.19
C ILE A 820 57.24 -7.62 15.48
N GLY A 821 57.81 -6.52 14.98
CA GLY A 821 59.18 -6.12 15.25
C GLY A 821 59.47 -4.70 14.77
N SER A 822 59.79 -3.82 15.72
CA SER A 822 60.38 -2.47 15.58
C SER A 822 59.64 -1.41 14.73
N LEU A 823 59.38 -0.25 15.35
CA LEU A 823 59.06 1.02 14.68
C LEU A 823 59.99 1.24 13.48
N PRO A 824 59.47 1.41 12.24
CA PRO A 824 60.32 1.81 11.12
C PRO A 824 60.77 3.25 11.29
N GLU A 825 62.03 3.51 11.01
CA GLU A 825 62.66 4.84 10.94
C GLU A 825 61.83 5.85 10.12
N GLU A 826 61.87 7.12 10.52
CA GLU A 826 61.25 8.23 9.80
C GLU A 826 61.76 8.32 8.35
N PRO A 827 60.88 8.47 7.32
CA PRO A 827 61.31 8.56 5.93
C PRO A 827 61.54 10.01 5.50
N HIS A 828 62.05 10.89 6.37
CA HIS A 828 62.53 12.19 5.93
C HIS A 828 63.79 11.95 5.07
N GLY A 829 63.66 12.07 3.75
CA GLY A 829 64.81 11.86 2.84
C GLY A 829 64.70 10.69 1.86
N ARG A 830 63.58 9.95 1.82
CA ARG A 830 63.37 8.87 0.84
C ARG A 830 63.18 9.44 -0.57
N LEU A 831 64.02 9.01 -1.52
CA LEU A 831 63.93 9.37 -2.94
C LEU A 831 62.92 8.48 -3.64
N VAL A 832 61.96 9.12 -4.31
CA VAL A 832 60.83 8.45 -4.91
C VAL A 832 60.53 9.02 -6.30
N GLN A 833 60.11 8.17 -7.22
CA GLN A 833 59.78 8.52 -8.60
C GLN A 833 58.27 8.44 -8.82
N LEU A 834 57.68 9.49 -9.40
CA LEU A 834 56.27 9.51 -9.78
C LEU A 834 56.02 8.54 -10.94
N ILE A 835 55.08 7.62 -10.76
CA ILE A 835 54.71 6.60 -11.76
C ILE A 835 53.28 6.75 -12.29
N ASP A 836 52.40 7.44 -11.54
CA ASP A 836 51.02 7.73 -11.96
C ASP A 836 50.63 9.14 -11.50
N THR A 837 50.54 10.06 -12.45
CA THR A 837 50.13 11.45 -12.20
C THR A 837 48.65 11.58 -11.84
N GLY A 838 47.81 10.59 -12.16
CA GLY A 838 46.40 10.54 -11.78
C GLY A 838 46.17 10.31 -10.28
N GLN A 839 47.21 9.96 -9.51
CA GLN A 839 47.16 9.86 -8.04
C GLN A 839 47.58 11.15 -7.32
N VAL A 840 47.85 12.24 -8.06
CA VAL A 840 48.24 13.53 -7.49
C VAL A 840 47.00 14.30 -7.01
N TYR A 841 47.08 14.86 -5.81
CA TYR A 841 46.02 15.67 -5.20
C TYR A 841 46.27 17.17 -5.43
N ASP A 842 46.03 17.65 -6.66
CA ASP A 842 46.29 19.02 -7.12
C ASP A 842 45.62 20.16 -6.30
N SER A 843 44.50 19.84 -5.63
CA SER A 843 43.60 20.79 -4.96
C SER A 843 43.56 20.63 -3.43
N ILE A 844 44.41 19.79 -2.84
CA ILE A 844 44.43 19.52 -1.39
C ILE A 844 45.01 20.69 -0.57
N ASN A 845 45.59 21.69 -1.25
CA ASN A 845 46.12 22.89 -0.62
C ASN A 845 45.06 23.98 -0.34
N LEU A 846 43.78 23.74 -0.68
CA LEU A 846 42.71 24.75 -0.60
C LEU A 846 42.19 25.02 0.82
N CYS A 847 42.68 24.31 1.85
CA CYS A 847 42.24 24.43 3.25
C CYS A 847 40.72 24.24 3.42
N ARG A 848 40.12 23.30 2.68
CA ARG A 848 38.76 22.87 2.99
C ARG A 848 38.78 22.22 4.39
N PRO A 849 37.67 22.27 5.15
CA PRO A 849 37.59 21.61 6.47
C PRO A 849 37.92 20.11 6.45
N ILE A 850 37.89 19.50 5.27
CA ILE A 850 38.11 18.09 5.00
C ILE A 850 39.56 17.82 4.53
N ASP A 851 40.35 18.84 4.20
CA ASP A 851 41.73 18.65 3.71
C ASP A 851 42.70 18.31 4.87
N VAL A 852 43.84 17.71 4.54
CA VAL A 852 44.89 17.37 5.52
C VAL A 852 45.52 18.62 6.15
N GLN A 853 46.01 18.48 7.39
CA GLN A 853 46.82 19.52 8.02
C GLN A 853 48.24 19.53 7.44
N TRP A 854 48.66 20.67 6.92
CA TRP A 854 49.97 20.83 6.27
C TRP A 854 51.09 21.05 7.30
N PRO A 855 52.30 20.48 7.10
CA PRO A 855 53.44 20.64 8.02
C PRO A 855 53.90 22.09 8.17
N SER A 856 53.76 22.89 7.10
CA SER A 856 54.00 24.31 7.13
C SER A 856 53.15 25.03 6.08
N GLU A 857 52.79 26.27 6.40
CA GLU A 857 52.02 27.14 5.51
C GLU A 857 52.76 27.43 4.19
N GLN A 858 54.09 27.48 4.23
CA GLN A 858 54.93 27.66 3.05
C GLN A 858 54.85 26.46 2.10
N MET A 859 54.84 25.23 2.63
CA MET A 859 54.67 24.02 1.82
C MET A 859 53.28 23.96 1.18
N ARG A 860 52.25 24.37 1.93
CA ARG A 860 50.87 24.42 1.43
C ARG A 860 50.70 25.36 0.25
N ILE A 861 51.21 26.60 0.37
CA ILE A 861 51.11 27.60 -0.71
C ILE A 861 51.80 27.08 -1.97
N LYS A 862 52.94 26.39 -1.82
CA LYS A 862 53.71 25.81 -2.93
C LYS A 862 53.21 24.45 -3.43
N GLY A 863 52.11 23.95 -2.85
CA GLY A 863 51.72 22.54 -2.90
C GLY A 863 50.49 22.19 -3.73
N GLY A 864 50.02 23.11 -4.59
CA GLY A 864 48.86 22.83 -5.43
C GLY A 864 48.79 23.71 -6.67
N GLU A 865 47.82 23.39 -7.53
CA GLU A 865 47.73 23.85 -8.92
C GLU A 865 47.86 25.38 -9.07
N LYS A 866 47.26 26.14 -8.14
CA LYS A 866 47.32 27.61 -8.11
C LYS A 866 48.74 28.18 -8.07
N PHE A 867 49.68 27.46 -7.47
CA PHE A 867 51.09 27.86 -7.41
C PHE A 867 51.90 27.26 -8.56
N TRP A 868 51.58 26.04 -8.95
CA TRP A 868 52.25 25.32 -10.04
C TRP A 868 52.12 26.05 -11.39
N LYS A 869 50.97 26.70 -11.66
CA LYS A 869 50.73 27.48 -12.90
C LYS A 869 51.02 26.67 -14.16
N ASP A 870 52.10 26.98 -14.88
CA ASP A 870 52.52 26.31 -16.12
C ASP A 870 53.33 25.03 -15.84
N TRP A 871 53.73 24.79 -14.59
CA TRP A 871 54.40 23.57 -14.15
C TRP A 871 53.37 22.53 -13.71
N HIS A 872 53.61 21.25 -13.99
CA HIS A 872 52.80 20.15 -13.50
C HIS A 872 53.66 18.92 -13.25
N PRO A 873 53.33 18.09 -12.23
CA PRO A 873 54.04 16.84 -12.01
C PRO A 873 53.84 15.89 -13.20
N GLU A 874 54.93 15.39 -13.76
CA GLU A 874 54.93 14.39 -14.84
C GLU A 874 55.44 13.03 -14.37
N GLU A 875 55.03 11.97 -15.06
CA GLU A 875 55.56 10.63 -14.83
C GLU A 875 57.07 10.59 -15.08
N GLY A 876 57.80 9.95 -14.18
CA GLY A 876 59.24 9.85 -14.21
C GLY A 876 59.98 10.92 -13.40
N MET A 877 59.31 11.98 -12.92
CA MET A 877 59.93 12.98 -12.04
C MET A 877 60.29 12.37 -10.68
N VAL A 878 61.50 12.70 -10.19
CA VAL A 878 62.04 12.19 -8.92
C VAL A 878 62.03 13.29 -7.89
N GLY A 879 61.56 12.97 -6.68
CA GLY A 879 61.54 13.90 -5.56
C GLY A 879 61.78 13.23 -4.23
N VAL A 880 61.90 14.04 -3.19
CA VAL A 880 62.15 13.57 -1.82
C VAL A 880 60.87 13.63 -1.01
N VAL A 881 60.52 12.54 -0.33
CA VAL A 881 59.40 12.53 0.61
C VAL A 881 59.76 13.41 1.81
N VAL A 882 58.99 14.48 2.00
CA VAL A 882 59.17 15.46 3.08
C VAL A 882 58.12 15.34 4.19
N HIS A 883 56.99 14.71 3.91
CA HIS A 883 55.95 14.42 4.90
C HIS A 883 55.07 13.25 4.46
N ARG A 884 54.40 12.60 5.41
CA ARG A 884 53.49 11.48 5.16
C ARG A 884 52.22 11.63 5.98
N TRP A 885 51.08 11.56 5.31
CA TRP A 885 49.77 11.42 5.94
C TRP A 885 49.27 9.99 5.83
N LEU A 886 48.98 9.37 6.97
CA LEU A 886 48.52 7.99 7.09
C LEU A 886 47.01 7.97 7.36
N PRO A 887 46.25 7.03 6.76
CA PRO A 887 44.85 6.81 7.12
C PRO A 887 44.73 6.52 8.63
N ASN A 888 43.73 7.10 9.28
CA ASN A 888 43.42 6.85 10.69
C ASN A 888 44.57 7.14 11.69
N HIS A 889 45.52 8.01 11.33
CA HIS A 889 46.62 8.39 12.24
C HIS A 889 46.07 9.21 13.44
N PRO A 890 46.49 8.93 14.69
CA PRO A 890 46.00 9.63 15.88
C PRO A 890 46.29 11.14 15.84
N ASP A 891 47.49 11.53 15.43
CA ASP A 891 47.86 12.95 15.22
C ASP A 891 47.19 13.53 13.95
N PRO A 892 46.33 14.57 14.05
CA PRO A 892 45.72 15.24 12.91
C PRO A 892 46.73 15.80 11.89
N ALA A 893 47.94 16.19 12.31
CA ALA A 893 48.99 16.69 11.43
C ALA A 893 49.55 15.62 10.48
N ARG A 894 49.37 14.34 10.84
CA ARG A 894 49.85 13.17 10.09
C ARG A 894 48.69 12.31 9.58
N ARG A 895 47.45 12.79 9.69
CA ARG A 895 46.25 12.04 9.30
C ARG A 895 45.87 12.34 7.85
N SER A 896 45.62 11.29 7.09
CA SER A 896 45.04 11.40 5.75
C SER A 896 43.53 11.59 5.83
N HIS A 897 43.01 12.51 5.02
CA HIS A 897 41.57 12.75 4.86
C HIS A 897 40.86 11.73 3.95
N VAL A 898 41.63 10.88 3.28
CA VAL A 898 41.15 9.76 2.47
C VAL A 898 41.68 8.46 3.09
N ASN A 899 41.03 7.34 2.81
CA ASN A 899 41.48 6.03 3.30
C ASN A 899 42.68 5.47 2.50
N ARG A 900 43.66 6.34 2.21
CA ARG A 900 44.92 6.04 1.51
C ARG A 900 46.05 6.87 2.12
N THR A 901 47.27 6.32 2.12
CA THR A 901 48.47 7.09 2.47
C THR A 901 48.74 8.15 1.42
N ILE A 902 48.93 9.40 1.86
CA ILE A 902 49.38 10.49 0.99
C ILE A 902 50.82 10.83 1.37
N LEU A 903 51.70 10.86 0.37
CA LEU A 903 53.07 11.32 0.48
C LEU A 903 53.14 12.77 0.02
N LEU A 904 53.85 13.62 0.75
CA LEU A 904 54.25 14.94 0.28
C LEU A 904 55.65 14.84 -0.31
N VAL A 905 55.75 14.93 -1.62
CA VAL A 905 57.01 14.80 -2.35
C VAL A 905 57.51 16.19 -2.76
N LYS A 906 58.73 16.55 -2.38
CA LYS A 906 59.37 17.77 -2.85
C LYS A 906 60.10 17.49 -4.16
N ILE A 907 59.66 18.15 -5.23
CA ILE A 907 60.28 18.12 -6.56
C ILE A 907 60.72 19.54 -6.87
N GLU A 908 62.03 19.77 -6.94
CA GLU A 908 62.63 21.11 -7.06
C GLU A 908 62.09 22.09 -5.98
N ASP A 909 61.38 23.14 -6.39
CA ASP A 909 60.74 24.15 -5.53
C ASP A 909 59.26 23.89 -5.25
N HIS A 910 58.70 22.79 -5.77
CA HIS A 910 57.29 22.43 -5.68
C HIS A 910 57.07 21.29 -4.69
N TYR A 911 55.91 21.30 -4.03
CA TYR A 911 55.46 20.20 -3.18
C TYR A 911 54.30 19.49 -3.85
N VAL A 912 54.40 18.17 -4.02
CA VAL A 912 53.41 17.36 -4.73
C VAL A 912 52.83 16.34 -3.77
N PRO A 913 51.58 16.55 -3.30
CA PRO A 913 50.86 15.55 -2.53
C PRO A 913 50.33 14.45 -3.47
N VAL A 914 50.75 13.21 -3.25
CA VAL A 914 50.45 12.07 -4.14
C VAL A 914 50.13 10.83 -3.30
N ALA A 915 49.21 9.99 -3.74
CA ALA A 915 48.95 8.71 -3.06
C ALA A 915 50.20 7.81 -3.11
N GLU A 916 50.45 7.04 -2.05
CA GLU A 916 51.61 6.12 -1.98
C GLU A 916 51.65 5.12 -3.16
N SER A 917 50.50 4.75 -3.73
CA SER A 917 50.39 3.90 -4.92
C SER A 917 50.83 4.56 -6.23
N GLY A 918 50.93 5.89 -6.29
CA GLY A 918 51.34 6.66 -7.47
C GLY A 918 52.84 6.88 -7.56
N VAL A 919 53.62 6.24 -6.68
CA VAL A 919 55.03 6.50 -6.48
C VAL A 919 55.81 5.18 -6.35
N SER A 920 57.04 5.13 -6.89
CA SER A 920 57.97 4.01 -6.74
C SER A 920 59.28 4.45 -6.07
N ASP A 921 59.93 3.53 -5.35
CA ASP A 921 61.22 3.82 -4.73
C ASP A 921 62.36 3.85 -5.73
N VAL A 922 63.20 4.87 -5.63
CA VAL A 922 64.49 4.89 -6.32
C VAL A 922 65.53 4.31 -5.36
N SER A 923 65.68 2.99 -5.35
CA SER A 923 66.82 2.36 -4.68
C SER A 923 68.11 2.75 -5.41
N CYS A 924 69.11 3.29 -4.70
CA CYS A 924 70.46 3.39 -5.24
C CYS A 924 70.93 1.96 -5.58
N GLU A 925 70.95 1.62 -6.88
CA GLU A 925 71.75 0.51 -7.37
C GLU A 925 73.22 0.80 -7.00
N VAL A 926 73.86 -0.12 -6.28
CA VAL A 926 75.32 -0.16 -6.09
C VAL A 926 75.94 -0.90 -7.27
#